data_AF-A0A6A3PF69-F1
#
_entry.id   AF-A0A6A3PF69-F1
#
_cell.length_a   1.000
_cell.length_b   1.000
_cell.length_c   1.000
_cell.angle_alpha   90.00
_cell.angle_beta   90.00
_cell.angle_gamma   90.00
#
_symmetry.space_group_name_H-M   'P 1'
#
loop_
_entity.id
_entity.type
_entity.pdbx_description
1 polymer ?
#
loop_
_entity_poly.entity_id
_entity_poly.type
_entity_poly.pdbx_seq_one_letter_code
_entity_poly.pdbx_strand_id
1 'polypeptide(L)'
;MATRGLLLPLLALCSVALTALYVADVVRTKQFESACEMTWSWPVYSPVTWRSVPTHAKYGLYRVDMKFERQTLSGVPVLFVPGHMGSFKQARSLSRHLWDADEQLFDLFALDFNEEPTGLSGDLVAEQAAFLNDAVRSILREYKRQSKKMKSSSNKQLVIPDSVIIVAHSMGGIVARTAELLPNYKRRSIQHVVALGVPYETPSFPFDAEMNALYERMQVKRARDDDVVYVSVAGGHKDTLVQTSWTGVDTVADPSRAFAVLASAIPAVHTPVDHFCLLWCHELLKVVAESLYKAVDLETRELVSDPSVRLAIAKEMLLGDDVDAVESEVNSNVSLHRSYVQDGYYPGEYAGYAMILPQFLTTLLRTRFMTMIVIMYALALQIFYAQVAQWQSRFNLQSASSPQDLSQENFPSFTSMLHPVAHAPAFLKNSATFVSDALHGRSFLGLSKTTTVATAVFTLALSAAAGYFGYSKFLSSTNNLIAPATTVAEVIILYAYALGLLYAVTKLFSLLQRFIVSPIVSVLDNVTDRANLRRWMIVAIIHGVAQLFGQLKSSSSVESSKVLALAVLASVGVFITYLLALGGNTDDTSDQQRMKRSLFAVLLLSIFPWVGKVAYFASIVRWPRSELSNDLLIEGGSYIVILSLFTSIIGLSLDCMIPLPPTAFFGASSGQDAASVYGKSSSNTGTSVKITAENCPKCIFEDGGAGAILEEYSDRTTRRVVAGKTGEVVYVGPTFRVVSCDCVYRFKNSRDFCDFCVRSCRLCGGGNGNFQEAAKYKNFLEDSKVDLAMHALVPMTFQICAVVQATYGLYRAHMSFYLTPVCVLALIIYHIVLRHPIEARRIKNKQRKKTTKKKKSSSKSKSKSTTTTTPSSSATTASTTTTTTANGTTSRNKKKKKRKSGTSSTSSASSPLIEEVSTSS
;
A
#
# COMPACT_ATOMS: atom_id res chain seq x y z
N MET A 1 -26.51 -19.69 -22.31
CA MET A 1 -25.74 -18.74 -21.46
C MET A 1 -25.15 -19.39 -20.19
N ALA A 2 -25.73 -20.45 -19.64
CA ALA A 2 -25.37 -21.06 -18.34
C ALA A 2 -23.87 -21.21 -18.04
N THR A 3 -23.04 -21.67 -19.00
CA THR A 3 -21.61 -21.95 -18.78
C THR A 3 -20.78 -20.74 -18.33
N ARG A 4 -21.18 -19.50 -18.62
CA ARG A 4 -20.51 -18.29 -18.10
C ARG A 4 -20.73 -18.08 -16.59
N GLY A 5 -21.78 -18.66 -16.01
CA GLY A 5 -22.13 -18.47 -14.60
C GLY A 5 -21.33 -19.34 -13.63
N LEU A 6 -20.87 -20.52 -14.06
CA LEU A 6 -20.31 -21.54 -13.17
C LEU A 6 -18.78 -21.42 -12.98
N LEU A 7 -18.05 -20.88 -13.96
CA LEU A 7 -16.58 -20.85 -13.95
C LEU A 7 -15.99 -20.09 -12.74
N LEU A 8 -16.52 -18.90 -12.42
CA LEU A 8 -16.00 -18.11 -11.29
C LEU A 8 -16.33 -18.73 -9.92
N PRO A 9 -17.56 -19.20 -9.64
CA PRO A 9 -17.85 -20.02 -8.45
C PRO A 9 -16.97 -21.29 -8.34
N LEU A 10 -16.71 -21.98 -9.46
CA LEU A 10 -15.85 -23.18 -9.47
C LEU A 10 -14.40 -22.82 -9.12
N LEU A 11 -13.82 -21.82 -9.80
CA LEU A 11 -12.46 -21.33 -9.50
C LEU A 11 -12.35 -20.83 -8.04
N ALA A 12 -13.40 -20.18 -7.52
CA ALA A 12 -13.45 -19.74 -6.13
C ALA A 12 -13.48 -20.91 -5.14
N LEU A 13 -14.28 -21.94 -5.40
CA LEU A 13 -14.32 -23.15 -4.59
C LEU A 13 -12.99 -23.91 -4.64
N CYS A 14 -12.41 -24.10 -5.83
CA CYS A 14 -11.08 -24.69 -6.00
C CYS A 14 -9.99 -23.87 -5.28
N SER A 15 -10.05 -22.54 -5.32
CA SER A 15 -9.07 -21.68 -4.65
C SER A 15 -9.22 -21.73 -3.13
N VAL A 16 -10.43 -21.66 -2.59
CA VAL A 16 -10.68 -21.79 -1.14
C VAL A 16 -10.28 -23.18 -0.65
N ALA A 17 -10.57 -24.25 -1.40
CA ALA A 17 -10.11 -25.59 -1.09
C ALA A 17 -8.58 -25.69 -1.11
N LEU A 18 -7.92 -25.16 -2.15
CA LEU A 18 -6.45 -25.13 -2.25
C LEU A 18 -5.81 -24.33 -1.11
N THR A 19 -6.40 -23.20 -0.70
CA THR A 19 -5.97 -22.45 0.49
C THR A 19 -6.12 -23.28 1.76
N ALA A 20 -7.25 -23.97 1.94
CA ALA A 20 -7.50 -24.79 3.12
C ALA A 20 -6.56 -26.00 3.21
N LEU A 21 -6.27 -26.66 2.08
CA LEU A 21 -5.29 -27.75 1.99
C LEU A 21 -3.88 -27.26 2.27
N TYR A 22 -3.46 -26.12 1.70
CA TYR A 22 -2.15 -25.52 2.00
C TYR A 22 -2.01 -25.13 3.48
N VAL A 23 -3.06 -24.58 4.09
CA VAL A 23 -3.05 -24.30 5.54
C VAL A 23 -2.99 -25.58 6.37
N ALA A 24 -3.68 -26.65 5.97
CA ALA A 24 -3.59 -27.95 6.63
C ALA A 24 -2.17 -28.55 6.52
N ASP A 25 -1.51 -28.43 5.36
CA ASP A 25 -0.13 -28.89 5.16
C ASP A 25 0.88 -28.05 5.94
N VAL A 26 0.70 -26.73 6.03
CA VAL A 26 1.52 -25.87 6.92
C VAL A 26 1.32 -26.23 8.40
N VAL A 27 0.12 -26.68 8.81
CA VAL A 27 -0.13 -27.20 10.16
C VAL A 27 0.55 -28.55 10.38
N ARG A 28 0.44 -29.51 9.44
CA ARG A 28 1.15 -30.80 9.48
C ARG A 28 2.67 -30.60 9.58
N THR A 29 3.23 -29.73 8.75
CA THR A 29 4.64 -29.34 8.76
C THR A 29 5.10 -28.79 10.11
N LYS A 30 4.25 -28.01 10.81
CA LYS A 30 4.56 -27.52 12.16
C LYS A 30 4.40 -28.57 13.26
N GLN A 31 3.53 -29.55 13.05
CA GLN A 31 3.29 -30.66 13.98
C GLN A 31 4.30 -31.80 13.84
N PHE A 32 5.00 -31.90 12.71
CA PHE A 32 6.12 -32.84 12.54
C PHE A 32 7.18 -32.60 13.62
N GLU A 33 7.49 -33.62 14.41
CA GLU A 33 8.41 -33.50 15.54
C GLU A 33 9.86 -33.27 15.04
N SER A 34 10.60 -32.40 15.72
CA SER A 34 12.06 -32.32 15.53
C SER A 34 12.68 -33.22 16.59
N ALA A 35 13.64 -34.06 16.20
CA ALA A 35 14.34 -34.94 17.14
C ALA A 35 15.34 -34.19 18.04
N CYS A 36 15.53 -32.88 17.84
CA CYS A 36 16.52 -32.08 18.57
C CYS A 36 16.26 -32.04 20.08
N GLU A 37 17.29 -32.30 20.87
CA GLU A 37 17.25 -32.04 22.30
C GLU A 37 17.30 -30.53 22.62
N MET A 38 16.86 -30.18 23.83
CA MET A 38 16.80 -28.79 24.31
C MET A 38 18.14 -28.37 24.93
N THR A 39 18.77 -27.31 24.40
CA THR A 39 20.00 -26.75 25.00
C THR A 39 19.71 -26.03 26.34
N TRP A 40 19.91 -26.73 27.45
CA TRP A 40 19.82 -26.17 28.81
C TRP A 40 21.03 -25.28 29.14
N SER A 41 20.78 -24.08 29.67
CA SER A 41 21.80 -23.04 29.82
C SER A 41 21.52 -22.09 31.00
N TRP A 42 22.61 -21.56 31.58
CA TRP A 42 22.59 -20.59 32.69
C TRP A 42 23.33 -19.31 32.30
N PRO A 43 22.81 -18.52 31.33
CA PRO A 43 23.46 -17.32 30.83
C PRO A 43 23.39 -16.16 31.82
N VAL A 44 24.53 -15.49 32.01
CA VAL A 44 24.64 -14.17 32.64
C VAL A 44 24.74 -13.13 31.52
N TYR A 45 23.85 -12.15 31.54
CA TYR A 45 23.78 -11.08 30.54
C TYR A 45 24.24 -9.74 31.12
N SER A 46 25.49 -9.37 30.86
CA SER A 46 26.07 -8.13 31.39
C SER A 46 26.00 -7.01 30.34
N PRO A 47 25.32 -5.88 30.62
CA PRO A 47 25.26 -4.76 29.70
C PRO A 47 26.65 -4.10 29.55
N VAL A 48 27.10 -3.92 28.31
CA VAL A 48 28.45 -3.44 28.03
C VAL A 48 28.53 -1.93 28.17
N THR A 49 29.20 -1.47 29.23
CA THR A 49 29.27 -0.05 29.65
C THR A 49 30.62 0.62 29.38
N TRP A 50 31.44 0.05 28.49
CA TRP A 50 32.77 0.60 28.19
C TRP A 50 32.71 1.97 27.52
N ARG A 51 33.66 2.86 27.84
CA ARG A 51 33.83 4.17 27.19
C ARG A 51 34.10 4.11 25.67
N SER A 52 34.37 2.91 25.12
CA SER A 52 34.57 2.68 23.69
C SER A 52 33.25 2.53 22.92
N VAL A 53 32.16 2.11 23.60
CA VAL A 53 30.82 1.91 23.04
C VAL A 53 30.11 3.25 22.89
N PRO A 54 29.61 3.62 21.70
CA PRO A 54 28.75 4.78 21.54
C PRO A 54 27.45 4.61 22.34
N THR A 55 27.07 5.64 23.09
CA THR A 55 25.78 5.69 23.80
C THR A 55 24.64 5.82 22.79
N HIS A 56 24.16 4.69 22.29
CA HIS A 56 23.07 4.63 21.31
C HIS A 56 21.71 4.65 22.03
N ALA A 57 20.84 5.59 21.68
CA ALA A 57 19.56 5.81 22.37
C ALA A 57 18.51 4.69 22.19
N LYS A 58 18.79 3.70 21.35
CA LYS A 58 17.82 2.72 20.82
C LYS A 58 18.28 1.25 20.85
N TYR A 59 19.58 0.98 20.92
CA TYR A 59 20.15 -0.39 20.83
C TYR A 59 21.24 -0.61 21.88
N GLY A 60 21.39 -1.87 22.32
CA GLY A 60 22.34 -2.28 23.35
C GLY A 60 23.36 -3.32 22.88
N LEU A 61 24.44 -3.46 23.65
CA LEU A 61 25.44 -4.53 23.51
C LEU A 61 25.54 -5.23 24.86
N TYR A 62 25.47 -6.56 24.87
CA TYR A 62 25.60 -7.39 26.06
C TYR A 62 26.79 -8.35 25.90
N ARG A 63 27.51 -8.62 26.99
CA ARG A 63 28.35 -9.82 27.13
C ARG A 63 27.46 -10.98 27.57
N VAL A 64 27.77 -12.18 27.10
CA VAL A 64 27.09 -13.42 27.48
C VAL A 64 28.14 -14.38 28.06
N ASP A 65 28.06 -14.64 29.35
CA ASP A 65 28.89 -15.63 30.06
C ASP A 65 28.00 -16.75 30.63
N MET A 66 28.57 -17.92 30.98
CA MET A 66 27.84 -18.98 31.68
C MET A 66 28.15 -18.98 33.17
N LYS A 67 27.14 -19.28 34.00
CA LYS A 67 27.21 -19.43 35.48
C LYS A 67 27.58 -18.14 36.25
N PHE A 68 28.60 -17.40 35.83
CA PHE A 68 29.13 -16.20 36.48
C PHE A 68 29.65 -15.18 35.46
N GLU A 69 29.64 -13.89 35.82
CA GLU A 69 30.20 -12.80 35.00
C GLU A 69 31.73 -12.86 34.98
N ARG A 70 32.34 -12.81 33.78
CA ARG A 70 33.79 -12.71 33.60
C ARG A 70 34.21 -11.23 33.51
N GLN A 71 35.29 -10.86 34.22
CA GLN A 71 35.76 -9.47 34.33
C GLN A 71 36.80 -9.05 33.28
N THR A 72 37.48 -10.01 32.65
CA THR A 72 38.51 -9.79 31.60
C THR A 72 38.02 -10.29 30.24
N LEU A 73 38.63 -9.80 29.16
CA LEU A 73 38.54 -10.40 27.83
C LEU A 73 39.84 -11.15 27.52
N SER A 74 39.74 -12.36 26.99
CA SER A 74 40.86 -13.29 26.78
C SER A 74 40.61 -14.41 25.77
N GLY A 75 39.39 -14.52 25.25
CA GLY A 75 39.03 -15.42 24.16
C GLY A 75 38.85 -14.69 22.83
N VAL A 76 38.59 -15.44 21.77
CA VAL A 76 38.17 -14.93 20.47
C VAL A 76 36.78 -14.28 20.59
N PRO A 77 36.59 -13.04 20.11
CA PRO A 77 35.31 -12.36 20.20
C PRO A 77 34.31 -12.92 19.19
N VAL A 78 33.18 -13.38 19.70
CA VAL A 78 32.01 -13.81 18.91
C VAL A 78 30.87 -12.82 19.18
N LEU A 79 30.12 -12.42 18.17
CA LEU A 79 28.98 -11.51 18.30
C LEU A 79 27.72 -12.13 17.69
N PHE A 80 26.73 -12.40 18.54
CA PHE A 80 25.42 -12.84 18.15
C PHE A 80 24.55 -11.67 17.66
N VAL A 81 23.92 -11.84 16.50
CA VAL A 81 23.07 -10.83 15.85
C VAL A 81 21.64 -11.38 15.67
N PRO A 82 20.64 -10.91 16.44
CA PRO A 82 19.28 -11.43 16.38
C PRO A 82 18.52 -10.99 15.11
N GLY A 83 17.44 -11.73 14.82
CA GLY A 83 16.57 -11.51 13.66
C GLY A 83 15.37 -10.59 13.90
N HIS A 84 14.39 -10.69 13.00
CA HIS A 84 13.10 -9.99 13.10
C HIS A 84 12.39 -10.35 14.42
N MET A 85 12.09 -9.34 15.23
CA MET A 85 11.53 -9.48 16.59
C MET A 85 12.36 -10.39 17.51
N GLY A 86 13.66 -10.53 17.23
CA GLY A 86 14.60 -11.34 18.00
C GLY A 86 15.16 -10.59 19.21
N SER A 87 15.40 -11.35 20.28
CA SER A 87 15.96 -10.87 21.54
C SER A 87 17.43 -11.27 21.63
N PHE A 88 18.30 -10.42 22.19
CA PHE A 88 19.72 -10.76 22.44
C PHE A 88 19.90 -12.07 23.24
N LYS A 89 18.87 -12.43 24.03
CA LYS A 89 18.80 -13.67 24.84
C LYS A 89 18.76 -14.96 24.02
N GLN A 90 18.53 -14.88 22.71
CA GLN A 90 18.63 -16.01 21.78
C GLN A 90 20.06 -16.60 21.73
N ALA A 91 21.08 -15.82 22.08
CA ALA A 91 22.48 -16.26 22.15
C ALA A 91 22.76 -17.38 23.18
N ARG A 92 21.87 -17.63 24.15
CA ARG A 92 22.12 -18.54 25.31
C ARG A 92 22.62 -19.92 24.94
N SER A 93 22.07 -20.48 23.86
CA SER A 93 22.24 -21.88 23.49
C SER A 93 23.60 -22.09 22.82
N LEU A 94 23.95 -21.24 21.86
CA LEU A 94 25.31 -21.16 21.31
C LEU A 94 26.34 -20.91 22.43
N SER A 95 26.04 -19.96 23.33
CA SER A 95 26.90 -19.63 24.47
C SER A 95 27.16 -20.80 25.42
N ARG A 96 26.24 -21.76 25.51
CA ARG A 96 26.38 -22.97 26.33
C ARG A 96 27.39 -23.94 25.71
N HIS A 97 27.29 -24.17 24.40
CA HIS A 97 28.16 -25.09 23.66
C HIS A 97 29.57 -24.52 23.46
N LEU A 98 29.71 -23.22 23.17
CA LEU A 98 31.03 -22.56 23.14
C LEU A 98 31.76 -22.67 24.49
N TRP A 99 31.02 -22.68 25.61
CA TRP A 99 31.56 -22.88 26.95
C TRP A 99 31.90 -24.35 27.24
N ASP A 100 31.16 -25.32 26.70
CA ASP A 100 31.51 -26.75 26.81
C ASP A 100 32.77 -27.12 26.02
N ALA A 101 33.09 -26.36 24.96
CA ALA A 101 34.32 -26.54 24.19
C ALA A 101 35.57 -25.99 24.93
N ASP A 102 35.55 -24.75 25.40
CA ASP A 102 36.53 -24.18 26.35
C ASP A 102 35.90 -22.94 27.06
N GLU A 103 35.82 -22.98 28.40
CA GLU A 103 35.22 -21.93 29.25
C GLU A 103 35.85 -20.52 29.06
N GLN A 104 37.01 -20.43 28.40
CA GLN A 104 37.82 -19.22 28.19
C GLN A 104 38.27 -19.02 26.72
N LEU A 105 37.95 -19.88 25.75
CA LEU A 105 38.35 -19.68 24.34
C LEU A 105 37.50 -18.62 23.66
N PHE A 106 36.24 -18.46 24.08
CA PHE A 106 35.31 -17.51 23.47
C PHE A 106 34.81 -16.45 24.43
N ASP A 107 34.77 -15.22 23.92
CA ASP A 107 34.10 -14.08 24.53
C ASP A 107 32.88 -13.74 23.68
N LEU A 108 31.72 -14.27 24.08
CA LEU A 108 30.47 -14.06 23.36
C LEU A 108 29.81 -12.74 23.77
N PHE A 109 29.36 -12.02 22.77
CA PHE A 109 28.54 -10.83 22.87
C PHE A 109 27.21 -11.04 22.14
N ALA A 110 26.20 -10.23 22.45
CA ALA A 110 24.93 -10.20 21.73
C ALA A 110 24.43 -8.76 21.54
N LEU A 111 23.91 -8.46 20.36
CA LEU A 111 23.25 -7.18 20.08
C LEU A 111 21.79 -7.21 20.56
N ASP A 112 21.38 -6.13 21.23
CA ASP A 112 19.98 -5.87 21.54
C ASP A 112 19.40 -4.85 20.57
N PHE A 113 18.62 -5.36 19.61
CA PHE A 113 17.85 -4.56 18.66
C PHE A 113 16.44 -4.20 19.15
N ASN A 114 16.15 -4.30 20.45
CA ASN A 114 14.88 -3.94 21.06
C ASN A 114 13.65 -4.68 20.49
N GLU A 115 13.88 -5.92 20.01
CA GLU A 115 12.87 -6.82 19.42
C GLU A 115 12.10 -6.16 18.25
N GLU A 116 12.80 -5.36 17.44
CA GLU A 116 12.22 -4.66 16.30
C GLU A 116 11.83 -5.57 15.13
N PRO A 117 10.78 -5.22 14.37
CA PRO A 117 10.27 -6.02 13.26
C PRO A 117 11.12 -5.87 11.97
N THR A 118 12.44 -6.01 12.07
CA THR A 118 13.45 -5.77 11.02
C THR A 118 13.06 -6.30 9.64
N GLY A 119 12.47 -7.50 9.57
CA GLY A 119 12.01 -8.13 8.32
C GLY A 119 10.92 -7.39 7.53
N LEU A 120 10.38 -6.26 8.03
CA LEU A 120 9.34 -5.48 7.36
C LEU A 120 9.85 -4.18 6.71
N SER A 121 11.02 -3.64 7.09
CA SER A 121 11.53 -2.33 6.61
C SER A 121 13.04 -2.33 6.45
N GLY A 122 13.53 -1.93 5.28
CA GLY A 122 14.96 -1.79 4.99
C GLY A 122 15.65 -0.70 5.81
N ASP A 123 14.90 0.29 6.27
CA ASP A 123 15.38 1.37 7.14
C ASP A 123 15.87 0.82 8.49
N LEU A 124 15.10 -0.09 9.08
CA LEU A 124 15.48 -0.79 10.32
C LEU A 124 16.75 -1.65 10.13
N VAL A 125 16.88 -2.33 8.99
CA VAL A 125 18.09 -3.11 8.66
C VAL A 125 19.32 -2.19 8.60
N ALA A 126 19.20 -1.03 7.96
CA ALA A 126 20.30 -0.07 7.80
C ALA A 126 20.77 0.51 9.16
N GLU A 127 19.84 0.82 10.07
CA GLU A 127 20.18 1.28 11.43
C GLU A 127 20.86 0.19 12.27
N GLN A 128 20.33 -1.03 12.24
CA GLN A 128 20.90 -2.17 12.96
C GLN A 128 22.29 -2.52 12.43
N ALA A 129 22.50 -2.39 11.12
CA ALA A 129 23.80 -2.57 10.46
C ALA A 129 24.82 -1.49 10.83
N ALA A 130 24.39 -0.23 10.91
CA ALA A 130 25.23 0.87 11.39
C ALA A 130 25.67 0.65 12.84
N PHE A 131 24.76 0.22 13.71
CA PHE A 131 25.08 -0.08 15.11
C PHE A 131 25.97 -1.34 15.27
N LEU A 132 25.77 -2.38 14.45
CA LEU A 132 26.65 -3.56 14.42
C LEU A 132 28.12 -3.17 14.14
N ASN A 133 28.36 -2.33 13.13
CA ASN A 133 29.70 -1.81 12.82
C ASN A 133 30.33 -1.07 14.01
N ASP A 134 29.53 -0.28 14.72
CA ASP A 134 29.98 0.48 15.89
C ASP A 134 30.24 -0.42 17.11
N ALA A 135 29.42 -1.45 17.33
CA ALA A 135 29.63 -2.48 18.35
C ALA A 135 30.91 -3.29 18.09
N VAL A 136 31.12 -3.79 16.87
CA VAL A 136 32.34 -4.49 16.45
C VAL A 136 33.58 -3.61 16.66
N ARG A 137 33.53 -2.33 16.27
CA ARG A 137 34.62 -1.38 16.54
C ARG A 137 34.88 -1.21 18.04
N SER A 138 33.85 -1.26 18.87
CA SER A 138 33.93 -1.06 20.32
C SER A 138 34.56 -2.25 21.04
N ILE A 139 34.21 -3.47 20.62
CA ILE A 139 34.84 -4.73 21.06
C ILE A 139 36.34 -4.70 20.73
N LEU A 140 36.71 -4.50 19.46
CA LEU A 140 38.12 -4.49 19.01
C LEU A 140 38.95 -3.37 19.68
N ARG A 141 38.33 -2.25 20.04
CA ARG A 141 38.96 -1.19 20.85
C ARG A 141 39.21 -1.61 22.30
N GLU A 142 38.31 -2.39 22.89
CA GLU A 142 38.41 -2.83 24.28
C GLU A 142 39.54 -3.84 24.49
N TYR A 143 39.70 -4.85 23.60
CA TYR A 143 40.89 -5.73 23.63
C TYR A 143 42.19 -4.93 23.54
N LYS A 144 42.26 -3.97 22.60
CA LYS A 144 43.41 -3.07 22.42
C LYS A 144 43.64 -2.16 23.64
N ARG A 145 42.64 -1.95 24.51
CA ARG A 145 42.75 -1.24 25.79
C ARG A 145 43.22 -2.16 26.92
N GLN A 146 42.65 -3.37 27.05
CA GLN A 146 43.00 -4.32 28.10
C GLN A 146 44.44 -4.85 27.93
N SER A 147 44.84 -5.22 26.70
CA SER A 147 46.21 -5.65 26.40
C SER A 147 47.25 -4.56 26.73
N LYS A 148 46.98 -3.29 26.37
CA LYS A 148 47.83 -2.15 26.76
C LYS A 148 47.91 -1.95 28.28
N LYS A 149 46.79 -2.12 29.01
CA LYS A 149 46.80 -2.03 30.47
C LYS A 149 47.65 -3.13 31.08
N MET A 150 47.45 -4.39 30.65
CA MET A 150 48.20 -5.52 31.23
C MET A 150 49.69 -5.47 30.88
N LYS A 151 50.08 -5.06 29.67
CA LYS A 151 51.50 -4.80 29.32
C LYS A 151 52.16 -3.70 30.18
N SER A 152 51.38 -2.86 30.84
CA SER A 152 51.84 -1.84 31.80
C SER A 152 51.76 -2.29 33.28
N SER A 153 51.37 -3.54 33.56
CA SER A 153 51.19 -4.06 34.93
C SER A 153 51.69 -5.49 35.14
N SER A 154 51.99 -6.22 34.07
CA SER A 154 52.62 -7.54 34.10
C SER A 154 53.33 -7.79 32.76
N ASN A 155 54.28 -8.73 32.73
CA ASN A 155 54.97 -9.09 31.48
C ASN A 155 54.16 -10.09 30.62
N LYS A 156 52.86 -10.25 30.88
CA LYS A 156 51.97 -11.19 30.16
C LYS A 156 51.23 -10.44 29.05
N GLN A 157 51.63 -10.65 27.80
CA GLN A 157 50.97 -10.04 26.65
C GLN A 157 49.61 -10.70 26.38
N LEU A 158 48.57 -9.88 26.31
CA LEU A 158 47.23 -10.32 25.86
C LEU A 158 47.14 -10.16 24.35
N VAL A 159 46.66 -11.22 23.69
CA VAL A 159 46.43 -11.28 22.24
C VAL A 159 45.36 -10.25 21.84
N ILE A 160 45.44 -9.76 20.61
CA ILE A 160 44.64 -8.64 20.12
C ILE A 160 43.94 -9.07 18.82
N PRO A 161 42.68 -9.55 18.89
CA PRO A 161 41.93 -9.88 17.69
C PRO A 161 41.77 -8.64 16.80
N ASP A 162 41.90 -8.83 15.49
CA ASP A 162 41.62 -7.79 14.49
C ASP A 162 40.21 -7.85 13.88
N SER A 163 39.53 -8.98 14.06
CA SER A 163 38.16 -9.25 13.61
C SER A 163 37.30 -9.90 14.69
N VAL A 164 35.97 -9.80 14.53
CA VAL A 164 34.95 -10.45 15.35
C VAL A 164 34.25 -11.52 14.50
N ILE A 165 34.03 -12.71 15.06
CA ILE A 165 33.20 -13.75 14.43
C ILE A 165 31.73 -13.35 14.59
N ILE A 166 30.94 -13.40 13.53
CA ILE A 166 29.50 -13.15 13.59
C ILE A 166 28.74 -14.48 13.60
N VAL A 167 27.77 -14.62 14.51
CA VAL A 167 26.73 -15.65 14.40
C VAL A 167 25.38 -14.96 14.34
N ALA A 168 24.70 -15.07 13.21
CA ALA A 168 23.53 -14.25 12.89
C ALA A 168 22.31 -15.10 12.57
N HIS A 169 21.15 -14.72 13.12
CA HIS A 169 19.89 -15.42 12.91
C HIS A 169 18.94 -14.61 12.03
N SER A 170 18.31 -15.26 11.05
CA SER A 170 17.23 -14.67 10.25
C SER A 170 17.66 -13.32 9.64
N MET A 171 16.88 -12.25 9.80
CA MET A 171 17.25 -10.91 9.34
C MET A 171 18.58 -10.36 9.90
N GLY A 172 19.10 -10.92 11.00
CA GLY A 172 20.40 -10.55 11.56
C GLY A 172 21.57 -10.81 10.59
N GLY A 173 21.46 -11.81 9.71
CA GLY A 173 22.50 -12.05 8.69
C GLY A 173 22.43 -11.05 7.54
N ILE A 174 21.23 -10.53 7.25
CA ILE A 174 21.01 -9.42 6.31
C ILE A 174 21.55 -8.12 6.90
N VAL A 175 21.37 -7.90 8.21
CA VAL A 175 22.02 -6.82 8.98
C VAL A 175 23.55 -6.92 8.89
N ALA A 176 24.12 -8.12 9.09
CA ALA A 176 25.56 -8.36 8.98
C ALA A 176 26.11 -8.05 7.57
N ARG A 177 25.51 -8.64 6.52
CA ARG A 177 25.92 -8.38 5.13
C ARG A 177 25.72 -6.91 4.74
N THR A 178 24.69 -6.23 5.27
CA THR A 178 24.47 -4.79 5.07
C THR A 178 25.57 -3.96 5.72
N ALA A 179 26.03 -4.34 6.91
CA ALA A 179 27.03 -3.58 7.66
C ALA A 179 28.35 -3.44 6.88
N GLU A 180 28.80 -4.50 6.21
CA GLU A 180 29.95 -4.48 5.30
C GLU A 180 29.81 -3.45 4.16
N LEU A 181 28.58 -3.12 3.74
CA LEU A 181 28.32 -2.20 2.63
C LEU A 181 28.31 -0.72 3.06
N LEU A 182 28.26 -0.43 4.37
CA LEU A 182 28.11 0.90 4.95
C LEU A 182 29.45 1.64 5.12
N PRO A 183 29.46 2.99 5.07
CA PRO A 183 30.69 3.78 5.20
C PRO A 183 31.34 3.71 6.59
N ASN A 184 30.64 3.22 7.63
CA ASN A 184 31.23 2.99 8.94
C ASN A 184 31.80 1.57 9.13
N TYR A 185 31.88 0.73 8.09
CA TYR A 185 32.57 -0.56 8.19
C TYR A 185 34.08 -0.39 8.41
N LYS A 186 34.69 -1.20 9.29
CA LYS A 186 36.15 -1.39 9.35
C LYS A 186 36.48 -2.61 8.47
N ARG A 187 37.21 -2.42 7.37
CA ARG A 187 37.70 -3.55 6.55
C ARG A 187 38.34 -4.64 7.42
N ARG A 188 38.05 -5.90 7.09
CA ARG A 188 38.47 -7.10 7.86
C ARG A 188 38.10 -7.06 9.36
N SER A 189 37.09 -6.29 9.80
CA SER A 189 36.59 -6.41 11.19
C SER A 189 35.57 -7.54 11.36
N ILE A 190 35.01 -8.03 10.26
CA ILE A 190 34.27 -9.29 10.15
C ILE A 190 35.09 -10.15 9.17
N GLN A 191 35.25 -11.45 9.44
CA GLN A 191 36.01 -12.40 8.59
C GLN A 191 35.40 -13.81 8.54
N HIS A 192 34.41 -14.10 9.39
CA HIS A 192 33.66 -15.35 9.40
C HIS A 192 32.24 -15.07 9.92
N VAL A 193 31.23 -15.56 9.19
CA VAL A 193 29.81 -15.37 9.46
C VAL A 193 29.09 -16.71 9.40
N VAL A 194 28.60 -17.18 10.55
CA VAL A 194 27.66 -18.30 10.60
C VAL A 194 26.23 -17.73 10.57
N ALA A 195 25.42 -18.22 9.64
CA ALA A 195 24.11 -17.68 9.30
C ALA A 195 23.04 -18.74 9.51
N LEU A 196 22.13 -18.52 10.46
CA LEU A 196 21.08 -19.47 10.86
C LEU A 196 19.72 -19.00 10.31
N GLY A 197 19.21 -19.67 9.27
CA GLY A 197 17.91 -19.36 8.65
C GLY A 197 17.85 -17.97 8.00
N VAL A 198 18.96 -17.49 7.45
CA VAL A 198 19.09 -16.12 6.89
C VAL A 198 18.59 -16.08 5.44
N PRO A 199 17.60 -15.22 5.09
CA PRO A 199 17.02 -15.18 3.75
C PRO A 199 17.87 -14.34 2.77
N TYR A 200 19.10 -14.74 2.46
CA TYR A 200 20.04 -13.95 1.65
C TYR A 200 19.58 -13.66 0.20
N GLU A 201 18.93 -14.61 -0.46
CA GLU A 201 18.60 -14.51 -1.90
C GLU A 201 17.47 -13.52 -2.18
N THR A 202 16.45 -13.46 -1.30
CA THR A 202 15.24 -12.64 -1.48
C THR A 202 14.58 -12.32 -0.12
N PRO A 203 14.05 -11.10 0.09
CA PRO A 203 13.40 -10.75 1.35
C PRO A 203 12.07 -11.49 1.56
N SER A 204 11.83 -11.99 2.77
CA SER A 204 10.54 -12.59 3.16
C SER A 204 9.35 -11.62 3.07
N PHE A 205 9.59 -10.31 3.06
CA PHE A 205 8.57 -9.28 2.87
C PHE A 205 8.97 -8.30 1.74
N PRO A 206 8.66 -8.61 0.46
CA PRO A 206 9.15 -7.86 -0.70
C PRO A 206 8.35 -6.58 -1.02
N PHE A 207 7.49 -6.10 -0.11
CA PHE A 207 6.65 -4.91 -0.35
C PHE A 207 7.24 -3.58 0.11
N ASP A 208 8.34 -3.60 0.87
CA ASP A 208 9.07 -2.39 1.27
C ASP A 208 10.12 -2.01 0.22
N ALA A 209 10.14 -0.75 -0.24
CA ALA A 209 11.00 -0.33 -1.35
C ALA A 209 12.49 -0.33 -0.95
N GLU A 210 12.78 0.18 0.25
CA GLU A 210 14.13 0.28 0.80
C GLU A 210 14.74 -1.10 1.09
N MET A 211 13.92 -2.08 1.53
CA MET A 211 14.30 -3.49 1.64
C MET A 211 14.73 -4.08 0.29
N ASN A 212 13.93 -3.89 -0.78
CA ASN A 212 14.31 -4.39 -2.11
C ASN A 212 15.61 -3.73 -2.61
N ALA A 213 15.74 -2.41 -2.45
CA ALA A 213 16.94 -1.67 -2.83
C ALA A 213 18.19 -2.11 -2.02
N LEU A 214 18.01 -2.63 -0.80
CA LEU A 214 19.08 -3.21 0.00
C LEU A 214 19.56 -4.54 -0.59
N TYR A 215 18.65 -5.44 -0.97
CA TYR A 215 19.01 -6.70 -1.63
C TYR A 215 19.70 -6.48 -2.98
N GLU A 216 19.19 -5.56 -3.80
CA GLU A 216 19.86 -5.16 -5.06
C GLU A 216 21.31 -4.67 -4.81
N ARG A 217 21.57 -3.94 -3.71
CA ARG A 217 22.94 -3.52 -3.32
C ARG A 217 23.82 -4.68 -2.84
N MET A 218 23.28 -5.68 -2.13
CA MET A 218 24.03 -6.87 -1.72
C MET A 218 24.52 -7.66 -2.94
N GLN A 219 23.60 -7.94 -3.87
CA GLN A 219 23.87 -8.70 -5.10
C GLN A 219 24.95 -8.02 -5.97
N VAL A 220 24.84 -6.70 -6.19
CA VAL A 220 25.82 -5.94 -7.01
C VAL A 220 27.20 -5.87 -6.36
N LYS A 221 27.31 -5.92 -5.01
CA LYS A 221 28.60 -5.86 -4.30
C LYS A 221 29.26 -7.23 -4.06
N ARG A 222 28.66 -8.36 -4.48
CA ARG A 222 29.23 -9.73 -4.41
C ARG A 222 30.72 -9.82 -4.81
N ALA A 223 31.13 -9.06 -5.82
CA ALA A 223 32.46 -9.12 -6.44
C ALA A 223 33.54 -8.20 -5.82
N ARG A 224 33.27 -7.47 -4.73
CA ARG A 224 34.26 -6.55 -4.11
C ARG A 224 34.89 -7.12 -2.84
N ASP A 225 35.78 -8.08 -3.06
CA ASP A 225 37.01 -8.34 -2.28
C ASP A 225 36.96 -8.01 -0.77
N ASP A 226 36.37 -8.94 -0.01
CA ASP A 226 36.41 -9.02 1.46
C ASP A 226 36.64 -10.50 1.80
N ASP A 227 37.64 -10.82 2.65
CA ASP A 227 38.06 -12.19 3.01
C ASP A 227 37.06 -12.94 3.92
N VAL A 228 35.79 -12.54 3.91
CA VAL A 228 34.74 -13.06 4.78
C VAL A 228 34.27 -14.42 4.28
N VAL A 229 34.28 -15.40 5.18
CA VAL A 229 33.71 -16.74 4.98
C VAL A 229 32.25 -16.75 5.45
N TYR A 230 31.36 -17.31 4.63
CA TYR A 230 29.91 -17.36 4.88
C TYR A 230 29.39 -18.81 4.97
N VAL A 231 28.90 -19.20 6.14
CA VAL A 231 28.39 -20.55 6.44
C VAL A 231 26.89 -20.46 6.71
N SER A 232 26.04 -20.84 5.76
CA SER A 232 24.58 -20.73 5.89
C SER A 232 23.92 -22.06 6.25
N VAL A 233 23.20 -22.12 7.38
CA VAL A 233 22.39 -23.27 7.80
C VAL A 233 20.91 -22.97 7.57
N ALA A 234 20.25 -23.79 6.76
CA ALA A 234 18.84 -23.72 6.47
C ALA A 234 18.05 -24.68 7.37
N GLY A 235 16.91 -24.24 7.93
CA GLY A 235 16.11 -25.09 8.82
C GLY A 235 15.40 -26.28 8.14
N GLY A 236 15.16 -26.17 6.83
CA GLY A 236 14.39 -27.14 6.05
C GLY A 236 12.92 -26.80 5.96
N HIS A 237 12.09 -27.74 5.49
CA HIS A 237 10.69 -27.45 5.20
C HIS A 237 9.90 -27.00 6.45
N LYS A 238 10.33 -27.40 7.66
CA LYS A 238 9.76 -26.96 8.93
C LYS A 238 9.94 -25.45 9.21
N ASP A 239 10.90 -24.76 8.58
CA ASP A 239 11.02 -23.29 8.67
C ASP A 239 9.95 -22.58 7.84
N THR A 240 8.79 -22.36 8.46
CA THR A 240 7.66 -21.65 7.82
C THR A 240 7.82 -20.11 7.76
N LEU A 241 8.93 -19.53 8.23
CA LEU A 241 9.17 -18.07 8.23
C LEU A 241 10.21 -17.65 7.20
N VAL A 242 11.26 -18.45 7.02
CA VAL A 242 12.26 -18.31 5.94
C VAL A 242 12.31 -19.61 5.14
N GLN A 243 12.14 -19.50 3.83
CA GLN A 243 12.10 -20.66 2.95
C GLN A 243 13.52 -21.15 2.69
N THR A 244 13.74 -22.47 2.71
CA THR A 244 15.08 -23.08 2.58
C THR A 244 15.85 -22.54 1.38
N SER A 245 15.19 -22.47 0.21
CA SER A 245 15.79 -21.98 -1.04
C SER A 245 16.16 -20.49 -1.04
N TRP A 246 15.69 -19.71 -0.07
CA TRP A 246 16.09 -18.30 0.11
C TRP A 246 17.36 -18.14 0.94
N THR A 247 17.86 -19.22 1.56
CA THR A 247 19.07 -19.22 2.41
C THR A 247 20.37 -19.53 1.68
N GLY A 248 20.31 -19.67 0.35
CA GLY A 248 21.49 -19.79 -0.51
C GLY A 248 22.42 -18.58 -0.38
N VAL A 249 23.69 -18.78 -0.70
CA VAL A 249 24.76 -17.77 -0.55
C VAL A 249 25.28 -17.23 -1.90
N ASP A 250 24.58 -17.56 -2.99
CA ASP A 250 24.94 -17.25 -4.38
C ASP A 250 24.83 -15.77 -4.72
N THR A 251 24.07 -15.02 -3.93
CA THR A 251 24.02 -13.56 -3.95
C THR A 251 25.05 -12.89 -3.03
N VAL A 252 25.68 -13.65 -2.13
CA VAL A 252 26.52 -13.12 -1.04
C VAL A 252 28.01 -13.13 -1.40
N ALA A 253 28.60 -14.31 -1.56
CA ALA A 253 30.04 -14.53 -1.69
C ALA A 253 30.37 -15.77 -2.56
N ASP A 254 31.61 -15.84 -3.04
CA ASP A 254 32.05 -16.89 -3.97
C ASP A 254 32.02 -18.30 -3.35
N PRO A 255 31.78 -19.40 -4.10
CA PRO A 255 31.83 -20.76 -3.55
C PRO A 255 33.18 -21.13 -2.90
N SER A 256 34.27 -20.47 -3.30
CA SER A 256 35.58 -20.53 -2.61
C SER A 256 35.60 -19.95 -1.19
N ARG A 257 34.54 -19.23 -0.78
CA ARG A 257 34.37 -18.57 0.53
C ARG A 257 33.00 -18.81 1.18
N ALA A 258 32.08 -19.51 0.53
CA ALA A 258 30.71 -19.65 1.03
C ALA A 258 30.03 -20.96 0.63
N PHE A 259 29.24 -21.53 1.55
CA PHE A 259 28.32 -22.62 1.25
C PHE A 259 27.03 -22.52 2.07
N ALA A 260 26.02 -23.28 1.65
CA ALA A 260 24.76 -23.44 2.36
C ALA A 260 24.51 -24.93 2.61
N VAL A 261 24.01 -25.26 3.81
CA VAL A 261 23.74 -26.62 4.28
C VAL A 261 22.32 -26.70 4.87
N LEU A 262 21.63 -27.80 4.59
CA LEU A 262 20.32 -28.10 5.19
C LEU A 262 20.50 -28.79 6.55
N ALA A 263 19.82 -28.34 7.60
CA ALA A 263 19.92 -28.90 8.95
C ALA A 263 19.64 -30.42 9.03
N SER A 264 18.61 -30.92 8.34
CA SER A 264 18.32 -32.36 8.27
C SER A 264 19.36 -33.17 7.48
N ALA A 265 20.23 -32.51 6.70
CA ALA A 265 21.34 -33.13 5.99
C ALA A 265 22.66 -33.12 6.78
N ILE A 266 22.80 -32.34 7.86
CA ILE A 266 24.01 -32.33 8.69
C ILE A 266 24.10 -33.68 9.44
N PRO A 267 25.21 -34.44 9.34
CA PRO A 267 25.32 -35.77 9.96
C PRO A 267 25.18 -35.78 11.49
N ALA A 268 25.55 -34.68 12.15
CA ALA A 268 25.38 -34.52 13.59
C ALA A 268 23.92 -34.24 14.02
N VAL A 269 23.02 -33.89 13.09
CA VAL A 269 21.68 -33.33 13.40
C VAL A 269 20.54 -34.19 12.87
N HIS A 270 20.60 -34.63 11.60
CA HIS A 270 19.65 -35.55 10.95
C HIS A 270 18.15 -35.29 11.14
N THR A 271 17.73 -34.06 11.48
CA THR A 271 16.32 -33.72 11.74
C THR A 271 16.00 -32.30 11.24
N PRO A 272 14.80 -32.05 10.67
CA PRO A 272 14.41 -30.71 10.23
C PRO A 272 14.06 -29.83 11.43
N VAL A 273 14.39 -28.54 11.34
CA VAL A 273 14.25 -27.58 12.44
C VAL A 273 13.40 -26.38 12.00
N ASP A 274 12.48 -25.93 12.86
CA ASP A 274 11.77 -24.67 12.62
C ASP A 274 12.69 -23.45 12.84
N HIS A 275 12.19 -22.28 12.45
CA HIS A 275 12.90 -21.01 12.51
C HIS A 275 13.49 -20.66 13.89
N PHE A 276 12.85 -21.11 14.98
CA PHE A 276 13.30 -20.88 16.35
C PHE A 276 14.13 -22.05 16.89
N CYS A 277 13.87 -23.28 16.42
CA CYS A 277 14.68 -24.46 16.73
C CYS A 277 16.15 -24.30 16.31
N LEU A 278 16.42 -23.55 15.23
CA LEU A 278 17.75 -23.02 14.87
C LEU A 278 18.52 -22.33 16.02
N LEU A 279 17.84 -21.90 17.10
CA LEU A 279 18.40 -21.17 18.24
C LEU A 279 18.43 -21.98 19.55
N TRP A 280 18.03 -23.26 19.54
CA TRP A 280 18.06 -24.10 20.76
C TRP A 280 18.28 -25.60 20.55
N CYS A 281 18.17 -26.12 19.32
CA CYS A 281 18.53 -27.49 18.97
C CYS A 281 19.95 -27.82 19.46
N HIS A 282 20.08 -28.82 20.33
CA HIS A 282 21.34 -29.21 20.96
C HIS A 282 22.39 -29.59 19.92
N GLU A 283 22.01 -30.48 19.03
CA GLU A 283 22.80 -31.14 18.00
C GLU A 283 23.40 -30.10 17.04
N LEU A 284 22.55 -29.20 16.52
CA LEU A 284 22.95 -28.16 15.58
C LEU A 284 23.88 -27.14 16.23
N LEU A 285 23.58 -26.69 17.45
CA LEU A 285 24.39 -25.65 18.09
C LEU A 285 25.67 -26.19 18.71
N LYS A 286 25.72 -27.49 19.02
CA LYS A 286 26.93 -28.22 19.35
C LYS A 286 27.88 -28.24 18.14
N VAL A 287 27.44 -28.77 16.99
CA VAL A 287 28.32 -28.90 15.81
C VAL A 287 28.74 -27.54 15.24
N VAL A 288 27.89 -26.50 15.35
CA VAL A 288 28.27 -25.11 15.05
C VAL A 288 29.33 -24.57 16.02
N ALA A 289 29.24 -24.86 17.32
CA ALA A 289 30.27 -24.46 18.29
C ALA A 289 31.58 -25.23 18.10
N GLU A 290 31.53 -26.52 17.78
CA GLU A 290 32.70 -27.35 17.46
C GLU A 290 33.40 -26.89 16.17
N SER A 291 32.63 -26.47 15.15
CA SER A 291 33.17 -25.84 13.94
C SER A 291 33.87 -24.51 14.24
N LEU A 292 33.29 -23.66 15.09
CA LEU A 292 33.94 -22.43 15.55
C LEU A 292 35.18 -22.70 16.40
N TYR A 293 35.17 -23.75 17.23
CA TYR A 293 36.33 -24.18 18.03
C TYR A 293 37.49 -24.61 17.13
N LYS A 294 37.26 -25.48 16.14
CA LYS A 294 38.30 -25.88 15.16
C LYS A 294 38.81 -24.70 14.33
N ALA A 295 37.98 -23.70 14.05
CA ALA A 295 38.37 -22.50 13.30
C ALA A 295 39.27 -21.51 14.09
N VAL A 296 39.65 -21.84 15.33
CA VAL A 296 40.52 -21.03 16.19
C VAL A 296 41.84 -21.78 16.47
N ASP A 297 42.95 -21.08 16.28
CA ASP A 297 44.26 -21.54 16.71
C ASP A 297 44.32 -21.47 18.25
N LEU A 298 44.58 -22.59 18.90
CA LEU A 298 44.56 -22.73 20.37
C LEU A 298 45.81 -22.15 21.05
N GLU A 299 46.95 -22.05 20.33
CA GLU A 299 48.19 -21.46 20.84
C GLU A 299 48.12 -19.93 20.80
N THR A 300 47.74 -19.37 19.65
CA THR A 300 47.61 -17.91 19.50
C THR A 300 46.28 -17.38 20.05
N ARG A 301 45.25 -18.22 20.18
CA ARG A 301 43.86 -17.80 20.50
C ARG A 301 43.33 -16.76 19.52
N GLU A 302 43.66 -16.93 18.23
CA GLU A 302 43.16 -16.13 17.11
C GLU A 302 42.33 -16.97 16.14
N LEU A 303 41.41 -16.32 15.42
CA LEU A 303 40.67 -16.92 14.30
C LEU A 303 41.67 -17.25 13.18
N VAL A 304 41.68 -18.51 12.70
CA VAL A 304 42.57 -18.97 11.62
C VAL A 304 42.55 -18.00 10.43
N SER A 305 43.72 -17.55 9.98
CA SER A 305 43.86 -16.39 9.11
C SER A 305 43.45 -16.63 7.64
N ASP A 306 43.62 -17.83 7.12
CA ASP A 306 43.23 -18.20 5.74
C ASP A 306 41.71 -18.48 5.62
N PRO A 307 40.96 -17.75 4.76
CA PRO A 307 39.55 -18.03 4.51
C PRO A 307 39.29 -19.44 3.95
N SER A 308 40.22 -20.01 3.19
CA SER A 308 40.12 -21.33 2.57
C SER A 308 40.09 -22.42 3.65
N VAL A 309 40.99 -22.31 4.63
CA VAL A 309 41.06 -23.22 5.78
C VAL A 309 39.84 -23.04 6.70
N ARG A 310 39.42 -21.80 6.97
CA ARG A 310 38.16 -21.52 7.71
C ARG A 310 36.93 -22.14 7.03
N LEU A 311 36.89 -22.17 5.69
CA LEU A 311 35.80 -22.79 4.93
C LEU A 311 35.90 -24.32 4.96
N ALA A 312 37.09 -24.89 4.83
CA ALA A 312 37.31 -26.34 4.88
C ALA A 312 36.86 -26.93 6.23
N ILE A 313 37.26 -26.32 7.35
CA ILE A 313 36.84 -26.70 8.71
C ILE A 313 35.31 -26.64 8.88
N ALA A 314 34.65 -25.66 8.25
CA ALA A 314 33.19 -25.57 8.28
C ALA A 314 32.51 -26.65 7.44
N LYS A 315 33.09 -27.04 6.29
CA LYS A 315 32.60 -28.15 5.46
C LYS A 315 32.79 -29.50 6.17
N GLU A 316 33.99 -29.80 6.65
CA GLU A 316 34.33 -30.98 7.46
C GLU A 316 33.26 -31.21 8.56
N MET A 317 33.02 -30.20 9.39
CA MET A 317 32.11 -30.31 10.54
C MET A 317 30.61 -30.35 10.19
N LEU A 318 30.17 -29.71 9.10
CA LEU A 318 28.74 -29.57 8.79
C LEU A 318 28.24 -30.47 7.64
N LEU A 319 29.15 -30.94 6.77
CA LEU A 319 28.86 -31.89 5.70
C LEU A 319 29.30 -33.32 6.08
N GLY A 320 30.30 -33.46 6.96
CA GLY A 320 30.94 -34.74 7.25
C GLY A 320 31.97 -35.14 6.20
N ASP A 321 32.54 -34.16 5.48
CA ASP A 321 33.67 -34.40 4.58
C ASP A 321 34.89 -34.89 5.38
N ASP A 322 35.57 -35.94 4.90
CA ASP A 322 36.78 -36.47 5.54
C ASP A 322 37.97 -35.52 5.31
N VAL A 323 38.95 -35.54 6.22
CA VAL A 323 40.13 -34.66 6.20
C VAL A 323 41.05 -34.97 5.01
N ASP A 324 41.07 -36.24 4.58
CA ASP A 324 41.81 -36.72 3.40
C ASP A 324 40.97 -36.72 2.10
N ALA A 325 39.73 -36.20 2.12
CA ALA A 325 38.83 -36.22 0.97
C ALA A 325 39.34 -35.38 -0.22
N VAL A 326 39.17 -35.88 -1.44
CA VAL A 326 39.68 -35.19 -2.64
C VAL A 326 38.81 -33.98 -2.96
N GLU A 327 39.39 -32.90 -3.47
CA GLU A 327 38.67 -31.63 -3.78
C GLU A 327 37.42 -31.84 -4.66
N SER A 328 37.45 -32.82 -5.57
CA SER A 328 36.31 -33.23 -6.40
C SER A 328 35.15 -33.80 -5.60
N GLU A 329 35.42 -34.53 -4.52
CA GLU A 329 34.43 -35.16 -3.66
C GLU A 329 33.77 -34.10 -2.77
N VAL A 330 34.58 -33.26 -2.13
CA VAL A 330 34.14 -32.07 -1.36
C VAL A 330 33.26 -31.14 -2.22
N ASN A 331 33.67 -30.86 -3.46
CA ASN A 331 32.87 -30.05 -4.37
C ASN A 331 31.57 -30.76 -4.83
N SER A 332 31.54 -32.10 -4.88
CA SER A 332 30.30 -32.85 -5.14
C SER A 332 29.35 -32.82 -3.94
N ASN A 333 29.85 -32.97 -2.71
CA ASN A 333 29.05 -32.88 -1.47
C ASN A 333 28.47 -31.47 -1.28
N VAL A 334 29.28 -30.42 -1.47
CA VAL A 334 28.79 -29.03 -1.49
C VAL A 334 27.68 -28.82 -2.52
N SER A 335 27.79 -29.45 -3.71
CA SER A 335 26.75 -29.38 -4.75
C SER A 335 25.48 -30.15 -4.38
N LEU A 336 25.60 -31.25 -3.64
CA LEU A 336 24.48 -32.06 -3.14
C LEU A 336 23.73 -31.38 -1.99
N HIS A 337 24.42 -30.83 -1.00
CA HIS A 337 23.78 -30.09 0.09
C HIS A 337 23.13 -28.79 -0.43
N ARG A 338 23.71 -28.18 -1.47
CA ARG A 338 23.11 -27.07 -2.21
C ARG A 338 21.79 -27.45 -2.89
N SER A 339 21.65 -28.64 -3.48
CA SER A 339 20.35 -29.08 -4.01
C SER A 339 19.34 -29.35 -2.90
N TYR A 340 19.74 -29.95 -1.76
CA TYR A 340 18.85 -30.09 -0.59
C TYR A 340 18.33 -28.74 -0.06
N VAL A 341 19.16 -27.69 -0.06
CA VAL A 341 18.74 -26.32 0.29
C VAL A 341 17.75 -25.73 -0.74
N GLN A 342 17.94 -26.02 -2.04
CA GLN A 342 17.04 -25.55 -3.11
C GLN A 342 15.68 -26.28 -3.13
N ASP A 343 15.69 -27.61 -2.99
CA ASP A 343 14.47 -28.44 -2.92
C ASP A 343 13.71 -28.22 -1.61
N GLY A 344 14.45 -28.02 -0.52
CA GLY A 344 13.95 -27.68 0.81
C GLY A 344 13.83 -28.83 1.80
N TYR A 345 14.29 -30.03 1.44
CA TYR A 345 14.14 -31.29 2.17
C TYR A 345 15.40 -32.16 2.02
N TYR A 346 15.69 -33.00 3.01
CA TYR A 346 16.59 -34.14 2.85
C TYR A 346 15.85 -35.32 2.18
N PRO A 347 16.51 -36.24 1.46
CA PRO A 347 15.85 -37.38 0.83
C PRO A 347 15.01 -38.21 1.82
N GLY A 348 13.77 -38.52 1.43
CA GLY A 348 12.78 -39.19 2.28
C GLY A 348 11.98 -38.27 3.23
N GLU A 349 12.52 -37.12 3.64
CA GLU A 349 11.90 -36.19 4.59
C GLU A 349 10.50 -35.72 4.11
N TYR A 350 10.33 -35.47 2.80
CA TYR A 350 9.05 -35.09 2.19
C TYR A 350 7.89 -36.04 2.57
N ALA A 351 8.16 -37.35 2.57
CA ALA A 351 7.15 -38.37 2.86
C ALA A 351 6.72 -38.33 4.34
N GLY A 352 7.64 -37.99 5.24
CA GLY A 352 7.39 -37.90 6.69
C GLY A 352 6.37 -36.82 7.06
N TYR A 353 6.31 -35.70 6.33
CA TYR A 353 5.31 -34.64 6.57
C TYR A 353 3.87 -35.04 6.20
N ALA A 354 3.68 -36.14 5.45
CA ALA A 354 2.38 -36.63 4.99
C ALA A 354 1.47 -35.53 4.39
N MET A 355 2.04 -34.64 3.57
CA MET A 355 1.30 -33.52 2.97
C MET A 355 0.22 -33.98 1.98
N ILE A 356 -0.88 -33.25 1.93
CA ILE A 356 -2.05 -33.51 1.08
C ILE A 356 -1.81 -32.99 -0.34
N LEU A 357 -1.13 -31.83 -0.46
CA LEU A 357 -0.82 -31.24 -1.76
C LEU A 357 0.42 -31.89 -2.41
N PRO A 358 0.41 -32.09 -3.75
CA PRO A 358 1.60 -32.41 -4.52
C PRO A 358 2.71 -31.36 -4.32
N GLN A 359 3.96 -31.82 -4.24
CA GLN A 359 5.15 -31.00 -3.96
C GLN A 359 5.19 -29.69 -4.77
N PHE A 360 4.87 -29.74 -6.06
CA PHE A 360 4.90 -28.55 -6.91
C PHE A 360 3.87 -27.48 -6.48
N LEU A 361 2.68 -27.87 -6.00
CA LEU A 361 1.68 -26.92 -5.49
C LEU A 361 2.09 -26.36 -4.13
N THR A 362 2.63 -27.18 -3.24
CA THR A 362 3.16 -26.73 -1.95
C THR A 362 4.28 -25.72 -2.15
N THR A 363 5.27 -26.04 -3.00
CA THR A 363 6.37 -25.14 -3.33
C THR A 363 5.89 -23.87 -4.05
N LEU A 364 4.95 -23.97 -5.01
CA LEU A 364 4.41 -22.81 -5.72
C LEU A 364 3.65 -21.85 -4.78
N LEU A 365 2.77 -22.37 -3.94
CA LEU A 365 1.98 -21.56 -2.99
C LEU A 365 2.86 -20.94 -1.91
N ARG A 366 3.89 -21.66 -1.45
CA ARG A 366 4.88 -21.15 -0.49
C ARG A 366 5.75 -20.07 -1.11
N THR A 367 6.44 -20.35 -2.21
CA THR A 367 7.42 -19.42 -2.84
C THR A 367 6.79 -18.19 -3.50
N ARG A 368 5.58 -18.31 -4.08
CA ARG A 368 4.95 -17.25 -4.88
C ARG A 368 3.73 -16.59 -4.24
N PHE A 369 3.48 -16.77 -2.93
CA PHE A 369 2.35 -16.15 -2.24
C PHE A 369 2.30 -14.61 -2.42
N MET A 370 3.45 -13.94 -2.34
CA MET A 370 3.52 -12.48 -2.53
C MET A 370 3.25 -12.08 -3.99
N THR A 371 3.64 -12.93 -4.95
CA THR A 371 3.35 -12.76 -6.39
C THR A 371 1.84 -12.86 -6.67
N MET A 372 1.10 -13.71 -5.95
CA MET A 372 -0.36 -13.76 -6.04
C MET A 372 -1.00 -12.41 -5.66
N ILE A 373 -0.53 -11.75 -4.60
CA ILE A 373 -1.04 -10.43 -4.16
C ILE A 373 -0.79 -9.37 -5.24
N VAL A 374 0.39 -9.39 -5.87
CA VAL A 374 0.73 -8.55 -7.03
C VAL A 374 -0.24 -8.77 -8.19
N ILE A 375 -0.53 -10.03 -8.53
CA ILE A 375 -1.47 -10.40 -9.60
C ILE A 375 -2.90 -9.93 -9.25
N MET A 376 -3.34 -10.09 -8.00
CA MET A 376 -4.65 -9.59 -7.53
C MET A 376 -4.77 -8.06 -7.67
N TYR A 377 -3.71 -7.30 -7.35
CA TYR A 377 -3.71 -5.84 -7.50
C TYR A 377 -3.72 -5.41 -8.98
N ALA A 378 -2.93 -6.05 -9.84
CA ALA A 378 -2.97 -5.82 -11.29
C ALA A 378 -4.36 -6.13 -11.88
N LEU A 379 -4.97 -7.24 -11.46
CA LEU A 379 -6.35 -7.59 -11.80
C LEU A 379 -7.34 -6.52 -11.34
N ALA A 380 -7.25 -6.05 -10.09
CA ALA A 380 -8.16 -5.03 -9.57
C ALA A 380 -8.08 -3.71 -10.36
N LEU A 381 -6.88 -3.27 -10.75
CA LEU A 381 -6.68 -2.11 -11.63
C LEU A 381 -7.28 -2.34 -13.03
N GLN A 382 -7.01 -3.50 -13.65
CA GLN A 382 -7.50 -3.84 -14.99
C GLN A 382 -9.02 -4.00 -15.04
N ILE A 383 -9.62 -4.53 -13.97
CA ILE A 383 -11.07 -4.63 -13.80
C ILE A 383 -11.68 -3.24 -13.64
N PHE A 384 -11.09 -2.36 -12.81
CA PHE A 384 -11.56 -0.98 -12.63
C PHE A 384 -11.51 -0.20 -13.95
N TYR A 385 -10.41 -0.32 -14.71
CA TYR A 385 -10.31 0.17 -16.09
C TYR A 385 -11.48 -0.34 -16.96
N ALA A 386 -11.68 -1.65 -17.03
CA ALA A 386 -12.70 -2.26 -17.88
C ALA A 386 -14.13 -1.83 -17.50
N GLN A 387 -14.40 -1.68 -16.19
CA GLN A 387 -15.68 -1.16 -15.69
C GLN A 387 -15.91 0.29 -16.15
N VAL A 388 -14.93 1.17 -15.94
CA VAL A 388 -15.03 2.60 -16.33
C VAL A 388 -15.14 2.73 -17.85
N ALA A 389 -14.31 2.03 -18.62
CA ALA A 389 -14.30 2.10 -20.08
C ALA A 389 -15.60 1.57 -20.70
N GLN A 390 -16.11 0.39 -20.26
CA GLN A 390 -17.37 -0.16 -20.79
C GLN A 390 -18.61 0.66 -20.37
N TRP A 391 -18.54 1.35 -19.24
CA TRP A 391 -19.59 2.25 -18.79
C TRP A 391 -19.54 3.58 -19.54
N GLN A 392 -18.36 4.17 -19.73
CA GLN A 392 -18.16 5.35 -20.57
C GLN A 392 -18.61 5.10 -22.02
N SER A 393 -18.30 3.93 -22.60
CA SER A 393 -18.64 3.62 -24.00
C SER A 393 -20.14 3.51 -24.28
N ARG A 394 -21.02 3.46 -23.26
CA ARG A 394 -22.48 3.50 -23.44
C ARG A 394 -22.99 4.93 -23.64
N PHE A 395 -22.27 5.93 -23.16
CA PHE A 395 -22.57 7.34 -23.40
C PHE A 395 -22.11 7.84 -24.78
N ASN A 396 -21.52 6.98 -25.62
CA ASN A 396 -21.40 7.24 -27.05
C ASN A 396 -22.79 7.18 -27.70
N LEU A 397 -23.47 8.33 -27.68
CA LEU A 397 -24.82 8.56 -28.21
C LEU A 397 -24.87 8.40 -29.74
N GLN A 398 -24.83 7.15 -30.22
CA GLN A 398 -25.28 6.80 -31.57
C GLN A 398 -26.74 7.23 -31.74
N SER A 399 -27.05 7.80 -32.90
CA SER A 399 -28.23 8.65 -33.13
C SER A 399 -29.57 7.90 -33.31
N ALA A 400 -29.75 6.76 -32.63
CA ALA A 400 -30.86 5.84 -32.89
C ALA A 400 -31.39 5.04 -31.67
N SER A 401 -30.91 5.27 -30.45
CA SER A 401 -31.45 4.57 -29.26
C SER A 401 -32.79 5.13 -28.79
N SER A 402 -33.69 4.25 -28.36
CA SER A 402 -34.99 4.65 -27.80
C SER A 402 -34.81 5.23 -26.40
N PRO A 403 -35.64 6.20 -25.95
CA PRO A 403 -35.66 6.66 -24.56
C PRO A 403 -35.89 5.53 -23.53
N GLN A 404 -36.36 4.36 -23.96
CA GLN A 404 -36.55 3.18 -23.12
C GLN A 404 -35.26 2.35 -22.94
N ASP A 405 -34.33 2.34 -23.89
CA ASP A 405 -33.08 1.55 -23.80
C ASP A 405 -32.16 2.06 -22.67
N LEU A 406 -32.10 3.39 -22.52
CA LEU A 406 -31.36 4.10 -21.48
C LEU A 406 -31.83 3.78 -20.04
N SER A 407 -32.96 3.08 -19.87
CA SER A 407 -33.58 2.80 -18.56
C SER A 407 -33.05 1.54 -17.85
N GLN A 408 -32.18 0.75 -18.48
CA GLN A 408 -31.62 -0.49 -17.90
C GLN A 408 -30.15 -0.38 -17.48
N GLU A 409 -29.53 0.79 -17.65
CA GLU A 409 -28.08 0.92 -17.57
C GLU A 409 -27.52 0.84 -16.15
N ASN A 410 -26.76 -0.23 -15.89
CA ASN A 410 -25.99 -0.40 -14.67
C ASN A 410 -24.47 -0.45 -14.98
N PHE A 411 -23.68 0.21 -14.15
CA PHE A 411 -22.23 0.06 -14.00
C PHE A 411 -21.88 -1.42 -13.80
N PRO A 412 -20.88 -1.99 -14.50
CA PRO A 412 -20.58 -3.42 -14.37
C PRO A 412 -20.11 -3.78 -12.96
N SER A 413 -20.53 -4.92 -12.43
CA SER A 413 -20.07 -5.36 -11.10
C SER A 413 -18.66 -5.96 -11.18
N PHE A 414 -17.86 -5.74 -10.13
CA PHE A 414 -16.51 -6.30 -10.01
C PHE A 414 -16.49 -7.82 -10.30
N THR A 415 -17.41 -8.57 -9.69
CA THR A 415 -17.54 -10.03 -9.91
C THR A 415 -17.99 -10.42 -11.32
N SER A 416 -18.64 -9.53 -12.08
CA SER A 416 -18.96 -9.79 -13.50
C SER A 416 -17.78 -9.51 -14.43
N MET A 417 -16.83 -8.68 -14.00
CA MET A 417 -15.61 -8.33 -14.75
C MET A 417 -14.42 -9.25 -14.45
N LEU A 418 -14.46 -10.05 -13.36
CA LEU A 418 -13.45 -11.07 -13.06
C LEU A 418 -13.31 -12.17 -14.14
N HIS A 419 -14.31 -12.37 -15.01
CA HIS A 419 -14.21 -13.39 -16.05
C HIS A 419 -13.17 -12.96 -17.12
N PRO A 420 -12.14 -13.77 -17.47
CA PRO A 420 -11.00 -13.31 -18.30
C PRO A 420 -11.36 -12.53 -19.58
N VAL A 421 -12.36 -12.99 -20.34
CA VAL A 421 -12.85 -12.33 -21.57
C VAL A 421 -13.39 -10.90 -21.34
N ALA A 422 -13.85 -10.58 -20.12
CA ALA A 422 -14.40 -9.28 -19.80
C ALA A 422 -13.27 -8.23 -19.65
N HIS A 423 -12.33 -8.47 -18.74
CA HIS A 423 -11.22 -7.55 -18.44
C HIS A 423 -10.01 -7.66 -19.39
N ALA A 424 -9.96 -8.65 -20.29
CA ALA A 424 -8.91 -8.73 -21.32
C ALA A 424 -8.78 -7.41 -22.13
N PRO A 425 -7.56 -6.85 -22.28
CA PRO A 425 -7.30 -5.65 -23.09
C PRO A 425 -7.84 -5.74 -24.52
N ALA A 426 -8.22 -4.60 -25.09
CA ALA A 426 -8.79 -4.54 -26.44
C ALA A 426 -7.83 -5.08 -27.52
N PHE A 427 -6.53 -4.79 -27.43
CA PHE A 427 -5.54 -5.32 -28.37
C PHE A 427 -5.40 -6.84 -28.29
N LEU A 428 -5.52 -7.45 -27.09
CA LEU A 428 -5.51 -8.90 -26.93
C LEU A 428 -6.78 -9.59 -27.47
N LYS A 429 -7.91 -8.87 -27.56
CA LYS A 429 -9.12 -9.39 -28.22
C LYS A 429 -8.89 -9.53 -29.74
N ASN A 430 -8.13 -8.62 -30.34
CA ASN A 430 -7.77 -8.65 -31.76
C ASN A 430 -6.60 -9.61 -32.05
N SER A 431 -5.65 -9.77 -31.12
CA SER A 431 -4.59 -10.78 -31.28
C SER A 431 -5.09 -12.21 -31.00
N ALA A 432 -6.13 -12.39 -30.19
CA ALA A 432 -6.77 -13.68 -30.00
C ALA A 432 -7.49 -14.19 -31.26
N THR A 433 -8.02 -13.30 -32.10
CA THR A 433 -8.47 -13.65 -33.46
C THR A 433 -7.28 -13.95 -34.37
N PHE A 434 -6.24 -13.12 -34.40
CA PHE A 434 -5.05 -13.39 -35.23
C PHE A 434 -4.35 -14.73 -34.91
N VAL A 435 -4.22 -15.08 -33.61
CA VAL A 435 -3.67 -16.38 -33.17
C VAL A 435 -4.64 -17.53 -33.43
N SER A 436 -5.95 -17.29 -33.39
CA SER A 436 -6.93 -18.27 -33.89
C SER A 436 -6.68 -18.57 -35.37
N ASP A 437 -6.62 -17.53 -36.21
CA ASP A 437 -6.47 -17.67 -37.66
C ASP A 437 -5.11 -18.30 -38.04
N ALA A 438 -4.03 -17.95 -37.34
CA ALA A 438 -2.72 -18.60 -37.49
C ALA A 438 -2.72 -20.09 -37.11
N LEU A 439 -3.61 -20.52 -36.21
CA LEU A 439 -3.82 -21.94 -35.86
C LEU A 439 -4.78 -22.66 -36.81
N HIS A 440 -5.54 -21.96 -37.67
CA HIS A 440 -6.50 -22.57 -38.60
C HIS A 440 -5.86 -23.23 -39.85
N GLY A 441 -4.52 -23.27 -39.94
CA GLY A 441 -3.79 -23.96 -41.02
C GLY A 441 -4.00 -25.48 -41.12
N ARG A 442 -4.74 -26.10 -40.20
CA ARG A 442 -5.22 -27.50 -40.31
C ARG A 442 -6.68 -27.61 -39.86
N SER A 443 -7.55 -27.95 -40.79
CA SER A 443 -9.01 -28.01 -40.57
C SER A 443 -9.48 -29.37 -40.04
N PHE A 444 -9.82 -29.47 -38.76
CA PHE A 444 -10.92 -30.33 -38.29
C PHE A 444 -11.44 -29.92 -36.90
N LEU A 445 -12.73 -30.21 -36.63
CA LEU A 445 -13.52 -29.83 -35.44
C LEU A 445 -13.76 -28.32 -35.22
N GLY A 446 -15.03 -27.95 -35.00
CA GLY A 446 -15.46 -26.58 -34.73
C GLY A 446 -15.12 -26.12 -33.30
N LEU A 447 -14.57 -24.90 -33.17
CA LEU A 447 -14.04 -24.40 -31.90
C LEU A 447 -15.11 -23.98 -30.89
N SER A 448 -14.94 -24.45 -29.65
CA SER A 448 -15.73 -24.04 -28.49
C SER A 448 -15.27 -22.67 -27.93
N LYS A 449 -16.20 -21.98 -27.25
CA LYS A 449 -15.94 -20.73 -26.51
C LYS A 449 -14.93 -20.88 -25.36
N THR A 450 -14.52 -22.10 -25.03
CA THR A 450 -13.40 -22.40 -24.12
C THR A 450 -12.05 -21.96 -24.69
N THR A 451 -11.83 -22.11 -26.00
CA THR A 451 -10.52 -21.83 -26.62
C THR A 451 -10.17 -20.34 -26.55
N THR A 452 -11.14 -19.44 -26.69
CA THR A 452 -10.96 -17.98 -26.53
C THR A 452 -10.62 -17.56 -25.10
N VAL A 453 -10.97 -18.37 -24.09
CA VAL A 453 -10.54 -18.15 -22.70
C VAL A 453 -9.10 -18.58 -22.53
N ALA A 454 -8.73 -19.76 -23.08
CA ALA A 454 -7.37 -20.27 -23.02
C ALA A 454 -6.36 -19.34 -23.72
N THR A 455 -6.65 -18.84 -24.93
CA THR A 455 -5.76 -17.92 -25.64
C THR A 455 -5.57 -16.57 -24.94
N ALA A 456 -6.63 -16.03 -24.32
CA ALA A 456 -6.56 -14.80 -23.53
C ALA A 456 -5.73 -14.96 -22.24
N VAL A 457 -5.88 -16.09 -21.53
CA VAL A 457 -5.07 -16.39 -20.34
C VAL A 457 -3.61 -16.68 -20.71
N PHE A 458 -3.38 -17.44 -21.78
CA PHE A 458 -2.04 -17.75 -22.28
C PHE A 458 -1.28 -16.50 -22.74
N THR A 459 -1.91 -15.59 -23.48
CA THR A 459 -1.26 -14.33 -23.92
C THR A 459 -0.97 -13.38 -22.75
N LEU A 460 -1.85 -13.30 -21.74
CA LEU A 460 -1.56 -12.58 -20.50
C LEU A 460 -0.36 -13.20 -19.76
N ALA A 461 -0.31 -14.52 -19.60
CA ALA A 461 0.81 -15.21 -18.96
C ALA A 461 2.13 -15.08 -19.75
N LEU A 462 2.09 -15.13 -21.08
CA LEU A 462 3.27 -14.97 -21.93
C LEU A 462 3.85 -13.55 -21.84
N SER A 463 2.98 -12.52 -21.79
CA SER A 463 3.41 -11.13 -21.61
C SER A 463 3.96 -10.85 -20.20
N ALA A 464 3.38 -11.48 -19.17
CA ALA A 464 3.91 -11.48 -17.81
C ALA A 464 5.29 -12.17 -17.73
N ALA A 465 5.46 -13.33 -18.37
CA ALA A 465 6.74 -14.05 -18.40
C ALA A 465 7.84 -13.29 -19.18
N ALA A 466 7.50 -12.65 -20.30
CA ALA A 466 8.43 -11.78 -21.03
C ALA A 466 8.86 -10.55 -20.21
N GLY A 467 8.00 -10.06 -19.30
CA GLY A 467 8.36 -9.08 -18.28
C GLY A 467 9.30 -9.66 -17.22
N TYR A 468 8.96 -10.81 -16.64
CA TYR A 468 9.71 -11.49 -15.57
C TYR A 468 11.17 -11.81 -15.94
N PHE A 469 11.41 -12.31 -17.16
CA PHE A 469 12.79 -12.56 -17.63
C PHE A 469 13.50 -11.31 -18.16
N GLY A 470 12.75 -10.27 -18.52
CA GLY A 470 13.24 -9.17 -19.36
C GLY A 470 13.34 -9.58 -20.83
N TYR A 471 12.85 -8.72 -21.72
CA TYR A 471 12.60 -9.05 -23.13
C TYR A 471 13.83 -9.61 -23.88
N SER A 472 15.03 -9.07 -23.62
CA SER A 472 16.28 -9.55 -24.22
C SER A 472 16.72 -10.93 -23.69
N LYS A 473 16.56 -11.20 -22.39
CA LYS A 473 16.97 -12.46 -21.76
C LYS A 473 15.98 -13.59 -22.07
N PHE A 474 14.70 -13.27 -22.21
CA PHE A 474 13.68 -14.19 -22.73
C PHE A 474 14.01 -14.64 -24.15
N LEU A 475 14.43 -13.72 -25.02
CA LEU A 475 14.86 -14.01 -26.40
C LEU A 475 16.25 -14.67 -26.50
N SER A 476 17.16 -14.46 -25.55
CA SER A 476 18.46 -15.14 -25.53
C SER A 476 18.45 -16.54 -24.89
N SER A 477 17.35 -16.94 -24.23
CA SER A 477 17.21 -18.23 -23.55
C SER A 477 16.70 -19.36 -24.47
N THR A 478 16.84 -19.21 -25.78
CA THR A 478 16.37 -20.16 -26.80
C THR A 478 17.02 -21.54 -26.73
N ASN A 479 18.18 -21.68 -26.09
CA ASN A 479 18.85 -22.97 -25.92
C ASN A 479 18.22 -23.86 -24.82
N ASN A 480 17.26 -23.37 -24.04
CA ASN A 480 16.59 -24.14 -22.98
C ASN A 480 15.10 -23.75 -22.85
N LEU A 481 14.24 -24.33 -23.70
CA LEU A 481 12.80 -24.03 -23.75
C LEU A 481 12.00 -24.41 -22.47
N ILE A 482 12.57 -25.24 -21.58
CA ILE A 482 11.85 -25.78 -20.42
C ILE A 482 11.60 -24.70 -19.35
N ALA A 483 12.61 -23.89 -19.01
CA ALA A 483 12.52 -22.87 -17.96
C ALA A 483 11.48 -21.74 -18.22
N PRO A 484 11.34 -21.18 -19.45
CA PRO A 484 10.25 -20.25 -19.71
C PRO A 484 8.87 -20.93 -19.70
N ALA A 485 8.78 -22.20 -20.12
CA ALA A 485 7.52 -22.95 -20.13
C ALA A 485 6.99 -23.24 -18.71
N THR A 486 7.86 -23.65 -17.77
CA THR A 486 7.47 -23.83 -16.35
C THR A 486 7.03 -22.51 -15.73
N THR A 487 7.78 -21.42 -15.97
CA THR A 487 7.43 -20.08 -15.46
C THR A 487 6.07 -19.59 -15.98
N VAL A 488 5.75 -19.84 -17.26
CA VAL A 488 4.41 -19.54 -17.82
C VAL A 488 3.32 -20.38 -17.15
N ALA A 489 3.58 -21.66 -16.85
CA ALA A 489 2.63 -22.51 -16.13
C ALA A 489 2.39 -22.04 -14.68
N GLU A 490 3.45 -21.66 -13.94
CA GLU A 490 3.32 -21.05 -12.60
C GLU A 490 2.40 -19.83 -12.64
N VAL A 491 2.64 -18.90 -13.58
CA VAL A 491 1.86 -17.66 -13.73
C VAL A 491 0.40 -17.96 -14.09
N ILE A 492 0.12 -18.94 -14.95
CA ILE A 492 -1.26 -19.35 -15.27
C ILE A 492 -2.00 -19.89 -14.03
N ILE A 493 -1.33 -20.73 -13.23
CA ILE A 493 -1.92 -21.30 -12.01
C ILE A 493 -2.17 -20.21 -10.96
N LEU A 494 -1.17 -19.35 -10.70
CA LEU A 494 -1.30 -18.22 -9.78
C LEU A 494 -2.37 -17.22 -10.22
N TYR A 495 -2.54 -17.00 -11.53
CA TYR A 495 -3.60 -16.16 -12.09
C TYR A 495 -5.00 -16.76 -11.89
N ALA A 496 -5.17 -18.07 -12.15
CA ALA A 496 -6.43 -18.76 -11.92
C ALA A 496 -6.81 -18.79 -10.43
N TYR A 497 -5.82 -19.02 -9.56
CA TYR A 497 -5.95 -18.97 -8.10
C TYR A 497 -6.28 -17.55 -7.61
N ALA A 498 -5.58 -16.52 -8.10
CA ALA A 498 -5.86 -15.12 -7.78
C ALA A 498 -7.29 -14.72 -8.18
N LEU A 499 -7.79 -15.14 -9.35
CA LEU A 499 -9.18 -14.90 -9.76
C LEU A 499 -10.20 -15.57 -8.82
N GLY A 500 -9.99 -16.85 -8.49
CA GLY A 500 -10.89 -17.58 -7.59
C GLY A 500 -10.89 -16.99 -6.17
N LEU A 501 -9.70 -16.71 -5.63
CA LEU A 501 -9.55 -16.07 -4.31
C LEU A 501 -10.17 -14.67 -4.30
N LEU A 502 -9.93 -13.85 -5.32
CA LEU A 502 -10.50 -12.50 -5.44
C LEU A 502 -12.04 -12.53 -5.53
N TYR A 503 -12.64 -13.53 -6.18
CA TYR A 503 -14.08 -13.76 -6.16
C TYR A 503 -14.57 -14.15 -4.76
N ALA A 504 -13.92 -15.13 -4.12
CA ALA A 504 -14.27 -15.62 -2.78
C ALA A 504 -14.19 -14.50 -1.73
N VAL A 505 -13.08 -13.75 -1.73
CA VAL A 505 -12.83 -12.59 -0.86
C VAL A 505 -13.88 -11.50 -1.10
N THR A 506 -14.25 -11.21 -2.35
CA THR A 506 -15.34 -10.24 -2.65
C THR A 506 -16.68 -10.69 -2.08
N LYS A 507 -16.99 -12.00 -2.10
CA LYS A 507 -18.21 -12.56 -1.51
C LYS A 507 -18.16 -12.53 0.02
N LEU A 508 -17.04 -12.90 0.62
CA LEU A 508 -16.82 -12.84 2.08
C LEU A 508 -16.95 -11.41 2.60
N PHE A 509 -16.28 -10.43 1.99
CA PHE A 509 -16.46 -9.02 2.34
C PHE A 509 -17.89 -8.51 2.12
N SER A 510 -18.63 -9.02 1.13
CA SER A 510 -20.05 -8.67 0.97
C SER A 510 -20.94 -9.19 2.12
N LEU A 511 -20.55 -10.30 2.77
CA LEU A 511 -21.23 -10.82 3.98
C LEU A 511 -20.80 -10.03 5.22
N LEU A 512 -19.50 -9.80 5.41
CA LEU A 512 -18.95 -8.99 6.50
C LEU A 512 -19.50 -7.55 6.47
N GLN A 513 -19.64 -6.96 5.28
CA GLN A 513 -20.31 -5.67 5.05
C GLN A 513 -21.72 -5.68 5.65
N ARG A 514 -22.52 -6.69 5.30
CA ARG A 514 -23.95 -6.79 5.67
C ARG A 514 -24.16 -7.05 7.15
N PHE A 515 -23.35 -7.91 7.76
CA PHE A 515 -23.60 -8.42 9.12
C PHE A 515 -22.74 -7.76 10.21
N ILE A 516 -21.62 -7.12 9.86
CA ILE A 516 -20.70 -6.52 10.84
C ILE A 516 -20.47 -5.02 10.56
N VAL A 517 -20.05 -4.66 9.34
CA VAL A 517 -19.62 -3.27 9.06
C VAL A 517 -20.80 -2.30 9.02
N SER A 518 -21.89 -2.61 8.33
CA SER A 518 -23.06 -1.74 8.22
C SER A 518 -23.73 -1.43 9.58
N PRO A 519 -23.92 -2.41 10.49
CA PRO A 519 -24.35 -2.12 11.88
C PRO A 519 -23.41 -1.17 12.62
N ILE A 520 -22.09 -1.38 12.55
CA ILE A 520 -21.11 -0.52 13.25
C ILE A 520 -21.11 0.90 12.67
N VAL A 521 -21.14 1.05 11.33
CA VAL A 521 -21.17 2.35 10.66
C VAL A 521 -22.45 3.12 10.97
N SER A 522 -23.62 2.48 10.96
CA SER A 522 -24.89 3.18 11.26
C SER A 522 -24.98 3.67 12.72
N VAL A 523 -24.40 2.94 13.67
CA VAL A 523 -24.24 3.43 15.06
C VAL A 523 -23.30 4.63 15.13
N LEU A 524 -22.17 4.59 14.41
CA LEU A 524 -21.18 5.68 14.39
C LEU A 524 -21.72 6.95 13.71
N ASP A 525 -22.43 6.82 12.60
CA ASP A 525 -23.09 7.94 11.92
C ASP A 525 -24.17 8.57 12.82
N ASN A 526 -25.00 7.78 13.50
CA ASN A 526 -25.99 8.28 14.48
C ASN A 526 -25.32 9.06 15.64
N VAL A 527 -24.22 8.55 16.19
CA VAL A 527 -23.45 9.25 17.25
C VAL A 527 -22.85 10.56 16.73
N THR A 528 -22.29 10.58 15.51
CA THR A 528 -21.64 11.77 14.95
C THR A 528 -22.63 12.84 14.50
N ASP A 529 -23.78 12.47 13.93
CA ASP A 529 -24.88 13.39 13.63
C ASP A 529 -25.50 13.98 14.91
N ARG A 530 -25.73 13.15 15.95
CA ARG A 530 -26.18 13.65 17.27
C ARG A 530 -25.20 14.66 17.87
N ALA A 531 -23.90 14.45 17.68
CA ALA A 531 -22.84 15.38 18.08
C ALA A 531 -22.62 16.56 17.09
N ASN A 532 -23.35 16.63 15.97
CA ASN A 532 -23.14 17.58 14.87
C ASN A 532 -21.71 17.59 14.29
N LEU A 533 -20.96 16.50 14.46
CA LEU A 533 -19.56 16.37 14.04
C LEU A 533 -19.48 16.08 12.55
N ARG A 534 -18.81 16.98 11.81
CA ARG A 534 -18.53 16.76 10.38
C ARG A 534 -17.35 15.82 10.23
N ARG A 535 -17.33 14.97 9.20
CA ARG A 535 -16.21 14.06 8.89
C ARG A 535 -14.81 14.72 9.00
N TRP A 536 -14.61 15.93 8.47
CA TRP A 536 -13.33 16.66 8.59
C TRP A 536 -12.97 17.07 10.03
N MET A 537 -13.95 17.29 10.90
CA MET A 537 -13.74 17.57 12.32
C MET A 537 -13.28 16.31 13.06
N ILE A 538 -13.80 15.13 12.68
CA ILE A 538 -13.36 13.84 13.24
C ILE A 538 -11.88 13.60 12.87
N VAL A 539 -11.50 13.81 11.60
CA VAL A 539 -10.10 13.73 11.16
C VAL A 539 -9.21 14.73 11.92
N ALA A 540 -9.67 15.97 12.10
CA ALA A 540 -8.94 16.98 12.87
C ALA A 540 -8.83 16.66 14.37
N ILE A 541 -9.84 16.03 14.97
CA ILE A 541 -9.80 15.53 16.36
C ILE A 541 -8.79 14.39 16.48
N ILE A 542 -8.78 13.42 15.56
CA ILE A 542 -7.83 12.30 15.59
C ILE A 542 -6.38 12.81 15.50
N HIS A 543 -6.10 13.74 14.58
CA HIS A 543 -4.77 14.35 14.46
C HIS A 543 -4.41 15.23 15.66
N GLY A 544 -5.35 16.03 16.17
CA GLY A 544 -5.13 16.86 17.37
C GLY A 544 -4.88 16.03 18.63
N VAL A 545 -5.58 14.90 18.79
CA VAL A 545 -5.34 13.94 19.88
C VAL A 545 -3.99 13.25 19.72
N ALA A 546 -3.61 12.84 18.51
CA ALA A 546 -2.28 12.26 18.25
C ALA A 546 -1.15 13.26 18.52
N GLN A 547 -1.31 14.53 18.13
CA GLN A 547 -0.37 15.61 18.45
C GLN A 547 -0.29 15.88 19.95
N LEU A 548 -1.44 15.90 20.65
CA LEU A 548 -1.49 16.06 22.10
C LEU A 548 -0.80 14.90 22.84
N PHE A 549 -1.00 13.64 22.41
CA PHE A 549 -0.23 12.49 22.93
C PHE A 549 1.26 12.55 22.62
N GLY A 550 1.66 13.24 21.54
CA GLY A 550 3.05 13.59 21.26
C GLY A 550 3.64 14.47 22.38
N GLN A 551 2.94 15.57 22.69
CA GLN A 551 3.34 16.64 23.62
C GLN A 551 3.14 16.29 25.11
N LEU A 552 2.20 15.41 25.46
CA LEU A 552 1.88 15.01 26.85
C LEU A 552 3.00 14.26 27.58
N LYS A 553 4.20 14.11 26.99
CA LYS A 553 5.28 13.28 27.57
C LYS A 553 6.70 13.85 27.41
N SER A 554 6.85 15.14 27.73
CA SER A 554 8.12 15.87 27.94
C SER A 554 8.89 16.36 26.70
N SER A 555 9.84 17.27 26.93
CA SER A 555 10.08 18.49 26.14
C SER A 555 11.30 18.52 25.22
N SER A 556 11.24 19.43 24.25
CA SER A 556 12.30 19.90 23.32
C SER A 556 12.59 18.96 22.15
N SER A 557 13.53 19.33 21.27
CA SER A 557 13.63 18.96 19.83
C SER A 557 13.27 17.52 19.45
N VAL A 558 13.64 16.56 20.29
CA VAL A 558 13.29 15.12 20.29
C VAL A 558 11.79 14.87 20.00
N GLU A 559 10.90 15.75 20.50
CA GLU A 559 9.45 15.73 20.24
C GLU A 559 9.11 15.75 18.74
N SER A 560 9.92 16.39 17.90
CA SER A 560 9.57 16.69 16.50
C SER A 560 9.45 15.44 15.64
N SER A 561 10.38 14.49 15.77
CA SER A 561 10.35 13.22 15.04
C SER A 561 9.18 12.34 15.50
N LYS A 562 8.90 12.32 16.81
CA LYS A 562 7.78 11.62 17.43
C LYS A 562 6.42 12.18 17.02
N VAL A 563 6.26 13.51 16.97
CA VAL A 563 5.02 14.18 16.53
C VAL A 563 4.75 13.92 15.05
N LEU A 564 5.78 13.93 14.20
CA LEU A 564 5.65 13.53 12.79
C LEU A 564 5.22 12.06 12.67
N ALA A 565 5.88 11.15 13.38
CA ALA A 565 5.55 9.72 13.37
C ALA A 565 4.12 9.44 13.85
N LEU A 566 3.67 10.10 14.92
CA LEU A 566 2.28 10.05 15.38
C LEU A 566 1.29 10.60 14.34
N ALA A 567 1.66 11.65 13.59
CA ALA A 567 0.81 12.18 12.51
C ALA A 567 0.72 11.24 11.29
N VAL A 568 1.81 10.54 10.94
CA VAL A 568 1.79 9.48 9.91
C VAL A 568 0.89 8.32 10.34
N LEU A 569 1.08 7.80 11.56
CA LEU A 569 0.27 6.69 12.09
C LEU A 569 -1.21 7.07 12.26
N ALA A 570 -1.50 8.32 12.68
CA ALA A 570 -2.86 8.86 12.69
C ALA A 570 -3.47 8.95 11.29
N SER A 571 -2.68 9.35 10.28
CA SER A 571 -3.11 9.37 8.88
C SER A 571 -3.44 7.95 8.36
N VAL A 572 -2.65 6.94 8.74
CA VAL A 572 -2.93 5.53 8.41
C VAL A 572 -4.22 5.06 9.10
N GLY A 573 -4.41 5.37 10.38
CA GLY A 573 -5.66 5.03 11.10
C GLY A 573 -6.91 5.69 10.51
N VAL A 574 -6.80 6.95 10.07
CA VAL A 574 -7.86 7.66 9.33
C VAL A 574 -8.13 7.01 7.98
N PHE A 575 -7.08 6.64 7.22
CA PHE A 575 -7.25 5.92 5.94
C PHE A 575 -7.94 4.56 6.13
N ILE A 576 -7.50 3.74 7.10
CA ILE A 576 -8.09 2.42 7.37
C ILE A 576 -9.56 2.53 7.79
N THR A 577 -9.89 3.46 8.69
CA THR A 577 -11.30 3.67 9.12
C THR A 577 -12.18 4.15 7.97
N TYR A 578 -11.66 5.01 7.08
CA TYR A 578 -12.37 5.40 5.86
C TYR A 578 -12.52 4.21 4.88
N LEU A 579 -11.49 3.38 4.71
CA LEU A 579 -11.54 2.21 3.82
C LEU A 579 -12.59 1.18 4.29
N LEU A 580 -12.72 0.96 5.60
CA LEU A 580 -13.80 0.16 6.18
C LEU A 580 -15.17 0.78 5.90
N ALA A 581 -15.32 2.10 6.03
CA ALA A 581 -16.57 2.81 5.70
C ALA A 581 -16.93 2.75 4.20
N LEU A 582 -15.93 2.77 3.30
CA LEU A 582 -16.12 2.58 1.85
C LEU A 582 -16.77 1.22 1.55
N GLY A 583 -16.35 0.18 2.26
CA GLY A 583 -16.94 -1.16 2.22
C GLY A 583 -18.19 -1.35 3.08
N GLY A 584 -18.71 -0.30 3.73
CA GLY A 584 -19.77 -0.40 4.74
C GLY A 584 -21.16 0.07 4.29
N ASN A 585 -21.25 1.21 3.60
CA ASN A 585 -22.54 1.91 3.40
C ASN A 585 -23.56 1.11 2.56
N THR A 586 -24.85 1.25 2.89
CA THR A 586 -25.99 0.52 2.30
C THR A 586 -26.94 1.38 1.49
N ASP A 587 -27.00 2.68 1.78
CA ASP A 587 -28.08 3.57 1.31
C ASP A 587 -27.79 4.20 -0.07
N ASP A 588 -26.76 3.70 -0.75
CA ASP A 588 -26.30 4.15 -2.06
C ASP A 588 -27.00 3.43 -3.22
N THR A 589 -26.96 4.04 -4.41
CA THR A 589 -27.41 3.40 -5.67
C THR A 589 -26.59 2.14 -6.00
N SER A 590 -27.18 1.20 -6.75
CA SER A 590 -26.54 -0.08 -7.06
C SER A 590 -25.21 0.09 -7.80
N ASP A 591 -25.08 1.14 -8.61
CA ASP A 591 -23.88 1.49 -9.35
C ASP A 591 -22.80 2.11 -8.45
N GLN A 592 -23.18 3.02 -7.54
CA GLN A 592 -22.25 3.56 -6.55
C GLN A 592 -21.75 2.45 -5.61
N GLN A 593 -22.59 1.48 -5.21
CA GLN A 593 -22.16 0.31 -4.45
C GLN A 593 -21.15 -0.57 -5.22
N ARG A 594 -21.40 -0.85 -6.51
CA ARG A 594 -20.47 -1.62 -7.36
C ARG A 594 -19.13 -0.91 -7.53
N MET A 595 -19.15 0.41 -7.68
CA MET A 595 -17.94 1.20 -7.80
C MET A 595 -17.16 1.27 -6.48
N LYS A 596 -17.83 1.52 -5.35
CA LYS A 596 -17.23 1.47 -4.00
C LYS A 596 -16.51 0.15 -3.74
N ARG A 597 -17.09 -0.99 -4.12
CA ARG A 597 -16.44 -2.32 -4.02
C ARG A 597 -15.18 -2.46 -4.87
N SER A 598 -15.15 -1.86 -6.06
CA SER A 598 -14.01 -1.93 -6.98
C SER A 598 -12.86 -1.03 -6.49
N LEU A 599 -13.19 0.20 -6.04
CA LEU A 599 -12.24 1.10 -5.39
C LEU A 599 -11.69 0.51 -4.08
N PHE A 600 -12.55 -0.13 -3.28
CA PHE A 600 -12.15 -0.85 -2.06
C PHE A 600 -11.15 -1.97 -2.38
N ALA A 601 -11.37 -2.78 -3.41
CA ALA A 601 -10.43 -3.83 -3.80
C ALA A 601 -9.04 -3.27 -4.18
N VAL A 602 -8.98 -2.20 -4.97
CA VAL A 602 -7.73 -1.52 -5.34
C VAL A 602 -7.01 -0.97 -4.11
N LEU A 603 -7.73 -0.25 -3.24
CA LEU A 603 -7.14 0.37 -2.04
C LEU A 603 -6.74 -0.65 -0.97
N LEU A 604 -7.51 -1.72 -0.76
CA LEU A 604 -7.17 -2.81 0.17
C LEU A 604 -5.88 -3.53 -0.24
N LEU A 605 -5.75 -3.86 -1.53
CA LEU A 605 -4.55 -4.51 -2.06
C LEU A 605 -3.33 -3.57 -2.11
N SER A 606 -3.55 -2.25 -2.04
CA SER A 606 -2.46 -1.27 -1.89
C SER A 606 -1.88 -1.16 -0.47
N ILE A 607 -2.45 -1.83 0.54
CA ILE A 607 -1.99 -1.70 1.94
C ILE A 607 -0.62 -2.36 2.16
N PHE A 608 -0.28 -3.44 1.45
CA PHE A 608 0.89 -4.28 1.78
C PHE A 608 2.23 -3.49 1.89
N PRO A 609 2.59 -2.56 0.97
CA PRO A 609 3.77 -1.72 1.15
C PRO A 609 3.77 -0.82 2.39
N TRP A 610 2.61 -0.39 2.88
CA TRP A 610 2.52 0.46 4.07
C TRP A 610 2.88 -0.27 5.36
N VAL A 611 2.89 -1.61 5.38
CA VAL A 611 3.20 -2.41 6.59
C VAL A 611 4.61 -2.11 7.09
N GLY A 612 5.60 -2.02 6.19
CA GLY A 612 6.98 -1.67 6.53
C GLY A 612 7.10 -0.27 7.13
N LYS A 613 6.47 0.71 6.49
CA LYS A 613 6.51 2.12 6.94
C LYS A 613 5.68 2.35 8.21
N VAL A 614 4.58 1.63 8.43
CA VAL A 614 3.87 1.62 9.72
C VAL A 614 4.78 1.07 10.83
N ALA A 615 5.49 -0.02 10.59
CA ALA A 615 6.45 -0.56 11.55
C ALA A 615 7.61 0.42 11.83
N TYR A 616 8.11 1.10 10.80
CA TYR A 616 9.18 2.09 10.92
C TYR A 616 8.75 3.33 11.73
N PHE A 617 7.60 3.93 11.42
CA PHE A 617 7.11 5.07 12.21
C PHE A 617 6.68 4.65 13.63
N ALA A 618 6.21 3.42 13.85
CA ALA A 618 5.96 2.89 15.20
C ALA A 618 7.26 2.75 16.01
N SER A 619 8.37 2.34 15.38
CA SER A 619 9.72 2.39 15.99
C SER A 619 10.06 3.81 16.44
N ILE A 620 9.91 4.82 15.57
CA ILE A 620 10.21 6.23 15.90
C ILE A 620 9.32 6.79 17.03
N VAL A 621 8.07 6.33 17.18
CA VAL A 621 7.22 6.72 18.33
C VAL A 621 7.73 6.13 19.65
N ARG A 622 8.30 4.91 19.63
CA ARG A 622 8.88 4.24 20.81
C ARG A 622 10.30 4.77 21.12
N TRP A 623 11.09 5.06 20.10
CA TRP A 623 12.48 5.49 20.15
C TRP A 623 12.69 6.75 19.26
N PRO A 624 12.30 7.95 19.73
CA PRO A 624 12.42 9.18 18.95
C PRO A 624 13.87 9.53 18.58
N ARG A 625 14.05 10.18 17.43
CA ARG A 625 15.34 10.78 17.04
C ARG A 625 15.60 12.04 17.85
N SER A 626 16.86 12.31 18.17
CA SER A 626 17.33 13.57 18.77
C SER A 626 17.01 14.80 17.91
N GLU A 627 17.08 14.62 16.59
CA GLU A 627 16.84 15.64 15.57
C GLU A 627 15.91 15.10 14.48
N LEU A 628 15.14 15.99 13.85
CA LEU A 628 14.29 15.66 12.69
C LEU A 628 15.05 16.03 11.42
N SER A 629 15.56 15.03 10.69
CA SER A 629 16.23 15.26 9.40
C SER A 629 15.24 15.72 8.33
N ASN A 630 15.75 16.44 7.33
CA ASN A 630 14.97 16.87 6.18
C ASN A 630 14.37 15.67 5.44
N ASP A 631 15.13 14.58 5.30
CA ASP A 631 14.68 13.38 4.59
C ASP A 631 13.50 12.71 5.30
N LEU A 632 13.56 12.56 6.62
CA LEU A 632 12.46 12.00 7.43
C LEU A 632 11.23 12.92 7.41
N LEU A 633 11.43 14.24 7.41
CA LEU A 633 10.35 15.22 7.27
C LEU A 633 9.68 15.15 5.89
N ILE A 634 10.46 14.99 4.81
CA ILE A 634 9.95 14.84 3.44
C ILE A 634 9.22 13.50 3.28
N GLU A 635 9.80 12.39 3.77
CA GLU A 635 9.18 11.06 3.74
C GLU A 635 7.84 11.07 4.49
N GLY A 636 7.84 11.34 5.79
CA GLY A 636 6.63 11.36 6.61
C GLY A 636 5.60 12.40 6.15
N GLY A 637 6.06 13.58 5.69
CA GLY A 637 5.20 14.60 5.10
C GLY A 637 4.51 14.12 3.81
N SER A 638 5.25 13.46 2.92
CA SER A 638 4.69 12.88 1.70
C SER A 638 3.66 11.79 1.99
N TYR A 639 3.89 10.98 3.02
CA TYR A 639 2.99 9.90 3.42
C TYR A 639 1.68 10.45 3.98
N ILE A 640 1.73 11.49 4.81
CA ILE A 640 0.53 12.21 5.28
C ILE A 640 -0.27 12.78 4.09
N VAL A 641 0.41 13.34 3.08
CA VAL A 641 -0.25 13.84 1.86
C VAL A 641 -0.91 12.72 1.06
N ILE A 642 -0.22 11.60 0.81
CA ILE A 642 -0.76 10.45 0.06
C ILE A 642 -1.98 9.84 0.78
N LEU A 643 -1.87 9.59 2.08
CA LEU A 643 -2.97 9.05 2.90
C LEU A 643 -4.15 10.04 3.01
N SER A 644 -3.87 11.35 2.99
CA SER A 644 -4.91 12.39 2.89
C SER A 644 -5.62 12.39 1.54
N LEU A 645 -4.92 12.13 0.43
CA LEU A 645 -5.52 11.94 -0.90
C LEU A 645 -6.39 10.67 -0.93
N PHE A 646 -5.90 9.55 -0.38
CA PHE A 646 -6.68 8.30 -0.27
C PHE A 646 -7.96 8.50 0.55
N THR A 647 -7.85 9.14 1.72
CA THR A 647 -8.99 9.52 2.58
C THR A 647 -9.95 10.45 1.85
N SER A 648 -9.43 11.38 1.03
CA SER A 648 -10.25 12.33 0.26
C SER A 648 -11.03 11.65 -0.86
N ILE A 649 -10.44 10.76 -1.66
CA ILE A 649 -11.17 10.05 -2.71
C ILE A 649 -12.23 9.10 -2.12
N ILE A 650 -11.94 8.46 -0.97
CA ILE A 650 -12.95 7.67 -0.24
C ILE A 650 -14.10 8.57 0.20
N GLY A 651 -13.82 9.70 0.85
CA GLY A 651 -14.84 10.64 1.31
C GLY A 651 -15.71 11.20 0.18
N LEU A 652 -15.11 11.48 -0.98
CA LEU A 652 -15.82 11.90 -2.19
C LEU A 652 -16.67 10.75 -2.80
N SER A 653 -16.15 9.52 -2.82
CA SER A 653 -16.86 8.33 -3.29
C SER A 653 -18.01 7.91 -2.36
N LEU A 654 -17.92 8.24 -1.07
CA LEU A 654 -19.02 8.12 -0.12
C LEU A 654 -20.14 9.13 -0.42
N ASP A 655 -19.79 10.37 -0.78
CA ASP A 655 -20.75 11.45 -1.03
C ASP A 655 -21.36 11.45 -2.46
N CYS A 656 -20.71 10.82 -3.45
CA CYS A 656 -21.17 10.73 -4.83
C CYS A 656 -20.49 9.59 -5.62
N MET A 657 -21.02 9.26 -6.80
CA MET A 657 -20.37 8.33 -7.74
C MET A 657 -19.12 8.97 -8.39
N ILE A 658 -17.99 8.25 -8.39
CA ILE A 658 -16.75 8.67 -9.05
C ILE A 658 -16.17 7.50 -9.87
N PRO A 659 -15.80 7.69 -11.16
CA PRO A 659 -16.00 8.90 -11.95
C PRO A 659 -17.49 9.27 -12.10
N LEU A 660 -17.77 10.56 -12.28
CA LEU A 660 -19.12 11.07 -12.55
C LEU A 660 -19.53 10.68 -13.99
N PRO A 661 -20.79 10.23 -14.23
CA PRO A 661 -21.25 9.93 -15.58
C PRO A 661 -21.38 11.20 -16.44
N PRO A 662 -21.08 11.15 -17.75
CA PRO A 662 -21.27 12.27 -18.67
C PRO A 662 -22.66 12.90 -18.64
N THR A 663 -23.71 12.09 -18.36
CA THR A 663 -25.10 12.55 -18.26
C THR A 663 -25.47 13.14 -16.88
N ALA A 664 -24.77 12.80 -15.81
CA ALA A 664 -25.11 13.28 -14.45
C ALA A 664 -24.81 14.77 -14.23
N PHE A 665 -24.04 15.41 -15.11
CA PHE A 665 -23.89 16.86 -15.12
C PHE A 665 -25.22 17.59 -15.37
N PHE A 666 -26.15 16.95 -16.10
CA PHE A 666 -27.46 17.49 -16.43
C PHE A 666 -28.52 16.37 -16.54
N GLY A 667 -28.93 15.82 -15.40
CA GLY A 667 -29.98 14.80 -15.40
C GLY A 667 -31.34 15.35 -15.88
N ALA A 668 -31.71 15.06 -17.13
CA ALA A 668 -33.05 15.20 -17.66
C ALA A 668 -33.20 14.41 -18.96
N SER A 669 -34.29 13.67 -19.10
CA SER A 669 -34.78 13.06 -20.35
C SER A 669 -36.16 12.43 -20.17
N SER A 670 -36.45 11.88 -18.99
CA SER A 670 -37.64 11.04 -18.72
C SER A 670 -38.57 11.51 -17.60
N GLY A 671 -38.22 12.60 -16.88
CA GLY A 671 -38.96 13.03 -15.68
C GLY A 671 -38.84 12.07 -14.48
N GLN A 672 -37.93 11.09 -14.55
CA GLN A 672 -37.56 10.20 -13.45
C GLN A 672 -36.29 10.72 -12.76
N ASP A 673 -36.01 10.24 -11.54
CA ASP A 673 -34.83 10.69 -10.78
C ASP A 673 -33.55 10.20 -11.46
N ALA A 674 -32.56 11.08 -11.58
CA ALA A 674 -31.19 10.75 -11.96
C ALA A 674 -30.58 9.65 -11.05
N ALA A 675 -31.04 9.50 -9.80
CA ALA A 675 -30.71 8.35 -8.95
C ALA A 675 -31.63 7.12 -9.16
N SER A 676 -32.86 7.27 -9.66
CA SER A 676 -33.77 6.15 -9.95
C SER A 676 -33.38 5.35 -11.20
N VAL A 677 -32.71 5.98 -12.17
CA VAL A 677 -32.04 5.27 -13.28
C VAL A 677 -31.05 4.22 -12.74
N TYR A 678 -30.38 4.54 -11.62
CA TYR A 678 -29.47 3.64 -10.90
C TYR A 678 -30.13 2.92 -9.69
N GLY A 679 -31.47 2.92 -9.61
CA GLY A 679 -32.23 2.61 -8.38
C GLY A 679 -33.14 1.37 -8.42
N LYS A 680 -33.30 0.70 -9.56
CA LYS A 680 -34.21 -0.46 -9.69
C LYS A 680 -33.54 -1.81 -9.41
N SER A 681 -33.57 -2.28 -8.15
CA SER A 681 -33.52 -3.74 -7.83
C SER A 681 -33.89 -4.09 -6.37
N SER A 682 -35.16 -3.88 -5.95
CA SER A 682 -35.68 -4.51 -4.70
C SER A 682 -37.22 -4.49 -4.53
N SER A 683 -37.99 -4.86 -5.55
CA SER A 683 -39.36 -5.39 -5.38
C SER A 683 -39.89 -5.94 -6.70
N ASN A 684 -40.70 -7.00 -6.64
CA ASN A 684 -41.27 -7.64 -7.84
C ASN A 684 -42.63 -7.03 -8.20
N THR A 685 -42.68 -5.70 -8.27
CA THR A 685 -43.88 -4.89 -8.57
C THR A 685 -43.58 -3.94 -9.72
N GLY A 686 -44.38 -4.01 -10.78
CA GLY A 686 -44.08 -3.43 -12.11
C GLY A 686 -44.17 -1.91 -12.25
N THR A 687 -44.04 -1.13 -11.18
CA THR A 687 -44.15 0.34 -11.22
C THR A 687 -42.78 1.01 -11.14
N SER A 688 -42.53 1.94 -12.07
CA SER A 688 -41.45 2.92 -11.87
C SER A 688 -41.90 3.94 -10.83
N VAL A 689 -41.13 4.11 -9.75
CA VAL A 689 -41.40 5.17 -8.76
C VAL A 689 -41.08 6.51 -9.43
N LYS A 690 -42.11 7.13 -10.00
CA LYS A 690 -42.08 8.52 -10.50
C LYS A 690 -41.70 9.44 -9.33
N ILE A 691 -40.95 10.51 -9.59
CA ILE A 691 -40.62 11.46 -8.53
C ILE A 691 -41.90 12.13 -8.05
N THR A 692 -42.31 11.81 -6.82
CA THR A 692 -43.31 12.58 -6.09
C THR A 692 -42.62 13.75 -5.38
N ALA A 693 -43.34 14.85 -5.20
CA ALA A 693 -42.84 15.97 -4.41
C ALA A 693 -42.57 15.57 -2.95
N GLU A 694 -43.23 14.53 -2.42
CA GLU A 694 -42.94 13.92 -1.12
C GLU A 694 -41.51 13.34 -1.00
N ASN A 695 -40.98 12.78 -2.10
CA ASN A 695 -39.65 12.19 -2.15
C ASN A 695 -38.55 13.20 -2.55
N CYS A 696 -38.92 14.28 -3.23
CA CYS A 696 -38.06 15.45 -3.49
C CYS A 696 -38.62 16.74 -2.85
N PRO A 697 -38.87 16.81 -1.53
CA PRO A 697 -39.63 17.92 -0.93
C PRO A 697 -38.85 19.24 -0.93
N LYS A 698 -37.52 19.17 -1.04
CA LYS A 698 -36.66 20.35 -1.23
C LYS A 698 -36.77 20.93 -2.65
N CYS A 699 -37.52 20.29 -3.55
CA CYS A 699 -37.52 20.50 -5.01
C CYS A 699 -38.78 21.18 -5.55
N ILE A 700 -39.76 21.42 -4.68
CA ILE A 700 -40.96 22.21 -4.94
C ILE A 700 -40.57 23.68 -5.17
N PHE A 701 -41.23 24.34 -6.12
CA PHE A 701 -41.22 25.79 -6.32
C PHE A 701 -42.64 26.29 -6.54
N GLU A 702 -42.99 27.37 -5.86
CA GLU A 702 -44.32 27.99 -5.85
C GLU A 702 -44.56 28.92 -7.06
N ASP A 703 -43.48 29.42 -7.68
CA ASP A 703 -43.51 30.23 -8.89
C ASP A 703 -42.36 29.83 -9.84
N GLY A 704 -42.64 29.84 -11.14
CA GLY A 704 -41.70 29.56 -12.24
C GLY A 704 -41.59 30.70 -13.25
N GLY A 705 -42.34 31.79 -13.09
CA GLY A 705 -42.48 32.88 -14.04
C GLY A 705 -43.43 32.57 -15.20
N ALA A 706 -43.67 33.57 -16.06
CA ALA A 706 -44.50 33.41 -17.25
C ALA A 706 -43.96 32.29 -18.17
N GLY A 707 -44.83 31.43 -18.66
CA GLY A 707 -44.45 30.23 -19.45
C GLY A 707 -44.08 29.01 -18.60
N ALA A 708 -44.25 29.06 -17.28
CA ALA A 708 -44.27 27.90 -16.42
C ALA A 708 -45.63 27.18 -16.47
N ILE A 709 -45.61 25.83 -16.50
CA ILE A 709 -46.80 25.01 -16.27
C ILE A 709 -46.83 24.63 -14.79
N LEU A 710 -47.95 24.97 -14.15
CA LEU A 710 -48.24 24.67 -12.75
C LEU A 710 -49.19 23.47 -12.65
N GLU A 711 -49.01 22.68 -11.60
CA GLU A 711 -49.87 21.55 -11.22
C GLU A 711 -50.30 21.74 -9.76
N GLU A 712 -51.57 21.49 -9.45
CA GLU A 712 -52.07 21.57 -8.08
C GLU A 712 -51.41 20.50 -7.20
N TYR A 713 -51.00 20.89 -5.99
CA TYR A 713 -50.27 20.01 -5.09
C TYR A 713 -50.51 20.40 -3.62
N SER A 714 -50.80 19.40 -2.80
CA SER A 714 -50.93 19.53 -1.34
C SER A 714 -49.80 18.79 -0.63
N ASP A 715 -49.25 19.42 0.41
CA ASP A 715 -48.15 18.91 1.21
C ASP A 715 -48.48 19.02 2.72
N ARG A 716 -47.53 18.64 3.59
CA ARG A 716 -47.73 18.68 5.06
C ARG A 716 -47.81 20.10 5.65
N THR A 717 -47.65 21.14 4.83
CA THR A 717 -47.77 22.56 5.20
C THR A 717 -49.02 23.22 4.61
N THR A 718 -49.62 22.65 3.55
CA THR A 718 -50.92 23.08 3.00
C THR A 718 -52.05 22.84 4.03
N ARG A 719 -52.62 23.93 4.57
CA ARG A 719 -53.70 23.88 5.57
C ARG A 719 -55.03 24.31 4.97
N ARG A 720 -56.07 23.49 5.13
CA ARG A 720 -57.45 23.88 4.81
C ARG A 720 -57.98 24.83 5.89
N VAL A 721 -58.25 26.08 5.53
CA VAL A 721 -58.78 27.13 6.42
C VAL A 721 -60.13 27.58 5.88
N VAL A 722 -61.19 27.51 6.69
CA VAL A 722 -62.49 28.08 6.31
C VAL A 722 -62.48 29.58 6.62
N ALA A 723 -62.78 30.40 5.63
CA ALA A 723 -62.72 31.86 5.72
C ALA A 723 -64.13 32.47 5.74
N GLY A 724 -64.39 33.31 6.74
CA GLY A 724 -65.62 34.10 6.84
C GLY A 724 -66.89 33.31 7.18
N LYS A 725 -68.01 34.04 7.28
CA LYS A 725 -69.35 33.47 7.54
C LYS A 725 -69.99 32.82 6.30
N THR A 726 -69.36 32.94 5.14
CA THR A 726 -69.80 32.40 3.84
C THR A 726 -69.42 30.94 3.62
N GLY A 727 -68.52 30.37 4.45
CA GLY A 727 -68.10 28.97 4.34
C GLY A 727 -67.07 28.70 3.25
N GLU A 728 -66.46 29.74 2.67
CA GLU A 728 -65.44 29.58 1.63
C GLU A 728 -64.19 28.87 2.16
N VAL A 729 -63.65 27.95 1.36
CA VAL A 729 -62.55 27.06 1.73
C VAL A 729 -61.27 27.56 1.10
N VAL A 730 -60.39 28.14 1.91
CA VAL A 730 -59.08 28.67 1.47
C VAL A 730 -57.98 27.69 1.89
N TYR A 731 -57.22 27.18 0.93
CA TYR A 731 -56.04 26.37 1.22
C TYR A 731 -54.82 27.30 1.37
N VAL A 732 -54.19 27.25 2.55
CA VAL A 732 -53.10 28.14 2.97
C VAL A 732 -51.81 27.35 3.10
N GLY A 733 -50.87 27.59 2.19
CA GLY A 733 -49.58 26.89 2.04
C GLY A 733 -49.19 26.85 0.57
N PRO A 734 -48.19 26.05 0.18
CA PRO A 734 -47.97 25.74 -1.23
C PRO A 734 -49.19 24.97 -1.75
N THR A 735 -49.86 25.52 -2.77
CA THR A 735 -51.03 24.93 -3.43
C THR A 735 -50.74 24.50 -4.87
N PHE A 736 -49.68 25.02 -5.47
CA PHE A 736 -49.24 24.71 -6.83
C PHE A 736 -47.73 24.48 -6.87
N ARG A 737 -47.28 23.62 -7.79
CA ARG A 737 -45.86 23.37 -8.08
C ARG A 737 -45.55 23.61 -9.55
N VAL A 738 -44.36 24.15 -9.85
CA VAL A 738 -43.82 24.18 -11.22
C VAL A 738 -43.47 22.76 -11.68
N VAL A 739 -44.02 22.35 -12.83
CA VAL A 739 -43.74 21.06 -13.48
C VAL A 739 -42.88 21.24 -14.74
N SER A 740 -43.03 22.36 -15.44
CA SER A 740 -42.15 22.75 -16.54
C SER A 740 -42.04 24.28 -16.66
N CYS A 741 -41.04 24.76 -17.41
CA CYS A 741 -40.98 26.14 -17.91
C CYS A 741 -40.43 26.13 -19.34
N ASP A 742 -40.94 27.06 -20.16
CA ASP A 742 -40.44 27.39 -21.51
C ASP A 742 -39.19 28.31 -21.50
N CYS A 743 -38.67 28.60 -20.31
CA CYS A 743 -37.58 29.55 -20.01
C CYS A 743 -36.39 29.51 -20.99
N VAL A 744 -36.06 28.34 -21.55
CA VAL A 744 -34.96 28.16 -22.52
C VAL A 744 -35.29 28.70 -23.92
N TYR A 745 -36.55 28.63 -24.33
CA TYR A 745 -37.03 29.21 -25.59
C TYR A 745 -37.13 30.73 -25.49
N ARG A 746 -37.47 31.24 -24.30
CA ARG A 746 -37.63 32.68 -24.04
C ARG A 746 -36.32 33.44 -23.80
N PHE A 747 -35.30 32.81 -23.22
CA PHE A 747 -34.08 33.51 -22.78
C PHE A 747 -32.79 32.88 -23.32
N LYS A 748 -31.88 33.72 -23.86
CA LYS A 748 -30.58 33.27 -24.37
C LYS A 748 -29.52 33.04 -23.29
N ASN A 749 -29.66 33.60 -22.08
CA ASN A 749 -28.71 33.39 -20.98
C ASN A 749 -29.32 32.57 -19.84
N SER A 750 -28.60 31.57 -19.32
CA SER A 750 -28.98 30.82 -18.11
C SER A 750 -28.89 31.64 -16.79
N ARG A 751 -28.74 32.97 -16.88
CA ARG A 751 -28.94 33.92 -15.76
C ARG A 751 -30.39 34.37 -15.62
N ASP A 752 -31.16 34.26 -16.70
CA ASP A 752 -32.50 34.83 -16.83
C ASP A 752 -33.59 33.73 -16.72
N PHE A 753 -33.16 32.47 -16.53
CA PHE A 753 -34.00 31.32 -16.22
C PHE A 753 -34.52 31.37 -14.77
N CYS A 754 -35.72 30.85 -14.51
CA CYS A 754 -36.26 30.73 -13.16
C CYS A 754 -35.53 29.69 -12.29
N ASP A 755 -35.68 29.78 -10.97
CA ASP A 755 -35.00 28.90 -10.01
C ASP A 755 -35.32 27.40 -10.22
N PHE A 756 -36.49 27.06 -10.79
CA PHE A 756 -36.81 25.70 -11.24
C PHE A 756 -35.87 25.23 -12.37
N CYS A 757 -35.70 26.04 -13.42
CA CYS A 757 -34.87 25.70 -14.59
C CYS A 757 -33.36 25.68 -14.30
N VAL A 758 -32.86 26.49 -13.36
CA VAL A 758 -31.43 26.56 -12.99
C VAL A 758 -31.02 25.47 -11.98
N ARG A 759 -31.99 24.70 -11.44
CA ARG A 759 -31.73 23.76 -10.36
C ARG A 759 -31.12 22.45 -10.86
N SER A 760 -29.82 22.26 -10.66
CA SER A 760 -29.25 20.90 -10.51
C SER A 760 -29.64 20.30 -9.15
N CYS A 761 -30.08 19.03 -9.14
CA CYS A 761 -30.51 18.29 -7.95
C CYS A 761 -30.16 16.80 -8.01
N ARG A 762 -29.51 16.28 -6.95
CA ARG A 762 -29.12 14.86 -6.82
C ARG A 762 -30.28 13.84 -6.63
N LEU A 763 -31.52 14.31 -6.59
CA LEU A 763 -32.76 13.51 -6.44
C LEU A 763 -33.83 13.85 -7.51
N CYS A 764 -33.45 14.59 -8.56
CA CYS A 764 -34.28 14.72 -9.77
C CYS A 764 -33.52 15.09 -11.05
N GLY A 765 -32.18 15.16 -10.99
CA GLY A 765 -31.34 15.69 -12.06
C GLY A 765 -31.43 17.22 -12.19
N GLY A 766 -32.61 17.72 -12.57
CA GLY A 766 -32.95 19.14 -12.54
C GLY A 766 -34.23 19.51 -13.28
N GLY A 767 -34.46 20.81 -13.46
CA GLY A 767 -35.55 21.33 -14.29
C GLY A 767 -35.20 21.32 -15.79
N ASN A 768 -36.21 21.57 -16.64
CA ASN A 768 -36.10 21.55 -18.11
C ASN A 768 -35.02 22.51 -18.68
N GLY A 769 -34.57 23.51 -17.90
CA GLY A 769 -33.44 24.37 -18.25
C GLY A 769 -32.14 23.60 -18.42
N ASN A 770 -31.82 22.72 -17.47
CA ASN A 770 -30.64 21.88 -17.51
C ASN A 770 -30.66 20.90 -18.69
N PHE A 771 -31.84 20.42 -19.12
CA PHE A 771 -31.95 19.44 -20.21
C PHE A 771 -31.34 19.95 -21.53
N GLN A 772 -31.70 21.17 -21.92
CA GLN A 772 -31.21 21.77 -23.15
C GLN A 772 -29.82 22.39 -22.99
N GLU A 773 -29.38 22.67 -21.76
CA GLU A 773 -27.96 22.93 -21.45
C GLU A 773 -27.13 21.63 -21.58
N ALA A 774 -27.70 20.45 -21.30
CA ALA A 774 -27.11 19.13 -21.60
C ALA A 774 -26.98 18.83 -23.10
N ALA A 775 -28.04 19.11 -23.87
CA ALA A 775 -28.02 18.92 -25.32
C ALA A 775 -26.97 19.83 -25.98
N LYS A 776 -26.85 21.08 -25.48
CA LYS A 776 -25.75 21.99 -25.86
C LYS A 776 -24.40 21.50 -25.35
N TYR A 777 -24.34 20.82 -24.20
CA TYR A 777 -23.13 20.21 -23.67
C TYR A 777 -22.63 19.04 -24.52
N LYS A 778 -23.50 18.28 -25.22
CA LYS A 778 -23.06 17.29 -26.22
C LYS A 778 -22.23 17.98 -27.32
N ASN A 779 -22.80 18.99 -27.98
CA ASN A 779 -22.11 19.71 -29.05
C ASN A 779 -20.83 20.40 -28.50
N PHE A 780 -20.89 20.97 -27.30
CA PHE A 780 -19.73 21.53 -26.63
C PHE A 780 -18.66 20.48 -26.26
N LEU A 781 -18.99 19.22 -26.02
CA LEU A 781 -18.00 18.14 -25.83
C LEU A 781 -17.35 17.72 -27.15
N GLU A 782 -18.09 17.80 -28.26
CA GLU A 782 -17.54 17.60 -29.61
C GLU A 782 -16.59 18.76 -30.00
N ASP A 783 -16.88 19.99 -29.54
CA ASP A 783 -15.98 21.15 -29.64
C ASP A 783 -14.81 21.13 -28.62
N SER A 784 -15.06 20.65 -27.38
CA SER A 784 -14.13 20.71 -26.23
C SER A 784 -13.21 19.49 -26.15
N LYS A 785 -12.14 19.55 -26.95
CA LYS A 785 -11.04 18.57 -26.94
C LYS A 785 -10.45 18.30 -25.54
N VAL A 786 -10.55 19.25 -24.61
CA VAL A 786 -10.06 19.11 -23.23
C VAL A 786 -10.92 18.14 -22.42
N ASP A 787 -12.24 18.31 -22.43
CA ASP A 787 -13.14 17.49 -21.60
C ASP A 787 -13.22 16.04 -22.12
N LEU A 788 -13.15 15.85 -23.44
CA LEU A 788 -13.00 14.53 -24.06
C LEU A 788 -11.70 13.82 -23.61
N ALA A 789 -10.58 14.54 -23.60
CA ALA A 789 -9.31 14.00 -23.11
C ALA A 789 -9.36 13.67 -21.60
N MET A 790 -10.04 14.49 -20.79
CA MET A 790 -10.25 14.22 -19.36
C MET A 790 -11.11 12.99 -19.11
N HIS A 791 -12.12 12.73 -19.95
CA HIS A 791 -12.90 11.49 -19.85
C HIS A 791 -12.06 10.25 -20.18
N ALA A 792 -11.19 10.31 -21.19
CA ALA A 792 -10.27 9.22 -21.55
C ALA A 792 -9.12 9.02 -20.53
N LEU A 793 -8.70 10.07 -19.81
CA LEU A 793 -7.54 10.05 -18.91
C LEU A 793 -7.66 8.97 -17.82
N VAL A 794 -8.79 8.89 -17.10
CA VAL A 794 -8.96 7.95 -15.98
C VAL A 794 -8.83 6.48 -16.38
N PRO A 795 -9.59 5.93 -17.35
CA PRO A 795 -9.42 4.54 -17.74
C PRO A 795 -8.00 4.28 -18.28
N MET A 796 -7.43 5.20 -19.08
CA MET A 796 -6.05 5.06 -19.57
C MET A 796 -5.03 5.01 -18.42
N THR A 797 -5.17 5.84 -17.38
CA THR A 797 -4.30 5.77 -16.20
C THR A 797 -4.39 4.41 -15.50
N PHE A 798 -5.60 3.89 -15.27
CA PHE A 798 -5.78 2.57 -14.64
C PHE A 798 -5.23 1.43 -15.52
N GLN A 799 -5.39 1.51 -16.84
CA GLN A 799 -4.82 0.54 -17.77
C GLN A 799 -3.28 0.59 -17.78
N ILE A 800 -2.67 1.78 -17.80
CA ILE A 800 -1.21 1.96 -17.74
C ILE A 800 -0.68 1.40 -16.40
N CYS A 801 -1.32 1.71 -15.28
CA CYS A 801 -0.93 1.17 -13.98
C CYS A 801 -1.09 -0.35 -13.91
N ALA A 802 -2.16 -0.92 -14.49
CA ALA A 802 -2.35 -2.37 -14.57
C ALA A 802 -1.26 -3.05 -15.40
N VAL A 803 -0.87 -2.48 -16.55
CA VAL A 803 0.23 -2.99 -17.37
C VAL A 803 1.57 -2.88 -16.64
N VAL A 804 1.88 -1.75 -16.01
CA VAL A 804 3.13 -1.56 -15.25
C VAL A 804 3.21 -2.52 -14.05
N GLN A 805 2.10 -2.79 -13.36
CA GLN A 805 2.09 -3.82 -12.31
C GLN A 805 2.26 -5.23 -12.90
N ALA A 806 1.65 -5.54 -14.04
CA ALA A 806 1.74 -6.84 -14.68
C ALA A 806 3.13 -7.14 -15.28
N THR A 807 3.91 -6.13 -15.64
CA THR A 807 5.28 -6.29 -16.17
C THR A 807 6.36 -6.08 -15.11
N TYR A 808 6.38 -4.92 -14.45
CA TYR A 808 7.39 -4.58 -13.44
C TYR A 808 7.01 -5.05 -12.03
N GLY A 809 5.72 -5.05 -11.68
CA GLY A 809 5.26 -5.42 -10.34
C GLY A 809 5.52 -6.88 -9.96
N LEU A 810 5.65 -7.80 -10.95
CA LEU A 810 6.06 -9.19 -10.73
C LEU A 810 7.53 -9.33 -10.30
N TYR A 811 8.38 -8.35 -10.66
CA TYR A 811 9.77 -8.26 -10.23
C TYR A 811 9.94 -7.38 -8.99
N ARG A 812 9.15 -6.31 -8.87
CA ARG A 812 9.15 -5.37 -7.74
C ARG A 812 7.77 -5.29 -7.11
N ALA A 813 7.50 -6.16 -6.13
CA ALA A 813 6.17 -6.29 -5.52
C ALA A 813 5.65 -4.99 -4.86
N HIS A 814 6.57 -4.11 -4.43
CA HIS A 814 6.26 -2.79 -3.86
C HIS A 814 5.64 -1.77 -4.83
N MET A 815 5.58 -2.04 -6.15
CA MET A 815 5.09 -1.08 -7.16
C MET A 815 3.68 -0.53 -6.91
N SER A 816 2.81 -1.25 -6.19
CA SER A 816 1.47 -0.78 -5.80
C SER A 816 1.51 0.48 -4.91
N PHE A 817 2.62 0.72 -4.21
CA PHE A 817 2.86 1.94 -3.43
C PHE A 817 2.93 3.20 -4.30
N TYR A 818 3.56 3.12 -5.47
CA TYR A 818 3.70 4.25 -6.39
C TYR A 818 2.51 4.40 -7.35
N LEU A 819 1.88 3.27 -7.74
CA LEU A 819 0.77 3.28 -8.71
C LEU A 819 -0.56 3.73 -8.09
N THR A 820 -0.84 3.39 -6.83
CA THR A 820 -2.11 3.79 -6.18
C THR A 820 -2.27 5.31 -6.04
N PRO A 821 -1.24 6.09 -5.62
CA PRO A 821 -1.28 7.56 -5.66
C PRO A 821 -1.61 8.13 -7.05
N VAL A 822 -1.07 7.57 -8.13
CA VAL A 822 -1.34 8.02 -9.50
C VAL A 822 -2.80 7.76 -9.88
N CYS A 823 -3.33 6.55 -9.60
CA CYS A 823 -4.73 6.21 -9.81
C CYS A 823 -5.69 7.11 -9.01
N VAL A 824 -5.39 7.37 -7.73
CA VAL A 824 -6.20 8.24 -6.86
C VAL A 824 -6.15 9.69 -7.33
N LEU A 825 -4.98 10.20 -7.70
CA LEU A 825 -4.82 11.55 -8.22
C LEU A 825 -5.60 11.74 -9.52
N ALA A 826 -5.60 10.77 -10.44
CA ALA A 826 -6.40 10.83 -11.67
C ALA A 826 -7.91 10.92 -11.39
N LEU A 827 -8.44 10.14 -10.43
CA LEU A 827 -9.85 10.23 -10.01
C LEU A 827 -10.20 11.59 -9.37
N ILE A 828 -9.29 12.14 -8.56
CA ILE A 828 -9.46 13.45 -7.93
C ILE A 828 -9.44 14.57 -8.98
N ILE A 829 -8.50 14.54 -9.93
CA ILE A 829 -8.43 15.52 -11.03
C ILE A 829 -9.67 15.43 -11.92
N TYR A 830 -10.12 14.23 -12.29
CA TYR A 830 -11.37 14.02 -13.04
C TYR A 830 -12.56 14.69 -12.32
N HIS A 831 -12.73 14.45 -11.01
CA HIS A 831 -13.81 15.05 -10.22
C HIS A 831 -13.69 16.57 -10.06
N ILE A 832 -12.48 17.14 -10.08
CA ILE A 832 -12.24 18.57 -9.96
C ILE A 832 -12.47 19.29 -11.30
N VAL A 833 -11.88 18.79 -12.40
CA VAL A 833 -11.87 19.46 -13.70
C VAL A 833 -13.24 19.44 -14.36
N LEU A 834 -13.90 18.27 -14.40
CA LEU A 834 -15.23 18.13 -15.00
C LEU A 834 -16.35 18.73 -14.12
N ARG A 835 -16.04 19.39 -13.00
CA ARG A 835 -17.05 19.95 -12.08
C ARG A 835 -17.74 21.16 -12.70
N HIS A 836 -18.98 20.97 -13.15
CA HIS A 836 -19.75 21.97 -13.90
C HIS A 836 -19.68 23.41 -13.31
N PRO A 837 -19.37 24.45 -14.12
CA PRO A 837 -19.14 25.82 -13.62
C PRO A 837 -20.28 26.43 -12.81
N ILE A 838 -21.53 26.00 -13.00
CA ILE A 838 -22.66 26.44 -12.16
C ILE A 838 -22.51 25.92 -10.72
N GLU A 839 -22.06 24.68 -10.52
CA GLU A 839 -21.84 24.13 -9.18
C GLU A 839 -20.62 24.77 -8.50
N ALA A 840 -19.52 24.99 -9.25
CA ALA A 840 -18.37 25.75 -8.77
C ALA A 840 -18.78 27.17 -8.32
N ARG A 841 -19.64 27.86 -9.09
CA ARG A 841 -20.27 29.14 -8.69
C ARG A 841 -21.17 28.97 -7.46
N ARG A 842 -21.96 27.90 -7.36
CA ARG A 842 -22.83 27.57 -6.21
C ARG A 842 -22.01 27.44 -4.92
N ILE A 843 -20.86 26.76 -4.97
CA ILE A 843 -19.93 26.60 -3.84
C ILE A 843 -19.26 27.93 -3.49
N LYS A 844 -18.72 28.66 -4.48
CA LYS A 844 -18.10 30.00 -4.30
C LYS A 844 -19.10 30.99 -3.68
N ASN A 845 -20.37 30.91 -4.06
CA ASN A 845 -21.47 31.69 -3.47
C ASN A 845 -21.88 31.20 -2.07
N LYS A 846 -21.83 29.89 -1.77
CA LYS A 846 -22.07 29.32 -0.44
C LYS A 846 -20.97 29.70 0.56
N GLN A 847 -19.72 29.75 0.10
CA GLN A 847 -18.57 30.30 0.84
C GLN A 847 -18.72 31.82 1.07
N ARG A 848 -19.06 32.60 0.03
CA ARG A 848 -19.38 34.04 0.18
C ARG A 848 -20.55 34.31 1.14
N LYS A 849 -21.61 33.48 1.13
CA LYS A 849 -22.73 33.57 2.09
C LYS A 849 -22.28 33.24 3.52
N LYS A 850 -21.34 32.30 3.73
CA LYS A 850 -20.73 32.05 5.05
C LYS A 850 -19.90 33.24 5.55
N THR A 851 -19.03 33.82 4.71
CA THR A 851 -18.20 34.97 5.13
C THR A 851 -19.01 36.25 5.36
N THR A 852 -20.08 36.49 4.58
CA THR A 852 -21.03 37.57 4.89
C THR A 852 -21.87 37.30 6.14
N LYS A 853 -22.26 36.06 6.46
CA LYS A 853 -22.86 35.75 7.78
C LYS A 853 -21.88 36.02 8.93
N LYS A 854 -20.60 35.64 8.80
CA LYS A 854 -19.57 35.89 9.83
C LYS A 854 -19.28 37.39 10.03
N LYS A 855 -19.29 38.20 8.96
CA LYS A 855 -19.26 39.67 9.07
C LYS A 855 -20.54 40.27 9.67
N LYS A 856 -21.73 39.73 9.36
CA LYS A 856 -23.00 40.20 9.95
C LYS A 856 -23.16 39.82 11.42
N SER A 857 -22.56 38.73 11.89
CA SER A 857 -22.52 38.42 13.34
C SER A 857 -21.60 39.37 14.10
N SER A 858 -20.39 39.66 13.58
CA SER A 858 -19.48 40.62 14.23
C SER A 858 -19.98 42.07 14.21
N SER A 859 -20.90 42.43 13.30
CA SER A 859 -21.59 43.72 13.34
C SER A 859 -22.82 43.73 14.25
N LYS A 860 -23.40 42.56 14.61
CA LYS A 860 -24.56 42.47 15.52
C LYS A 860 -24.16 42.40 16.99
N SER A 861 -22.93 42.00 17.31
CA SER A 861 -22.37 42.06 18.66
C SER A 861 -21.79 43.44 19.04
N LYS A 862 -22.15 44.50 18.31
CA LYS A 862 -21.79 45.90 18.60
C LYS A 862 -23.00 46.85 18.64
N SER A 863 -24.23 46.33 18.74
CA SER A 863 -25.41 47.14 19.06
C SER A 863 -26.44 46.34 19.86
N LYS A 864 -26.93 46.96 20.95
CA LYS A 864 -27.62 46.35 22.11
C LYS A 864 -26.69 45.51 23.01
N SER A 865 -26.71 45.64 24.34
CA SER A 865 -27.46 46.63 25.16
C SER A 865 -27.04 46.66 26.64
N THR A 866 -26.82 47.86 27.18
CA THR A 866 -26.98 48.32 28.59
C THR A 866 -26.65 49.83 28.62
N THR A 867 -27.32 50.74 29.35
CA THR A 867 -28.65 50.70 30.03
C THR A 867 -29.18 52.14 30.17
N THR A 868 -30.50 52.32 30.30
CA THR A 868 -31.12 53.43 31.05
C THR A 868 -31.51 52.91 32.44
N THR A 869 -31.47 53.65 33.55
CA THR A 869 -31.15 55.09 33.77
C THR A 869 -30.10 55.18 34.91
N THR A 870 -29.85 56.22 35.71
CA THR A 870 -30.50 57.52 36.09
C THR A 870 -29.39 58.58 36.34
N PRO A 871 -29.63 59.85 36.78
CA PRO A 871 -28.67 60.93 36.55
C PRO A 871 -27.61 61.13 37.64
N SER A 872 -26.49 61.74 37.23
CA SER A 872 -25.65 62.63 38.05
C SER A 872 -25.36 63.91 37.25
N SER A 873 -24.97 64.99 37.93
CA SER A 873 -25.00 66.35 37.38
C SER A 873 -23.62 66.98 37.11
N SER A 874 -23.64 68.02 36.27
CA SER A 874 -22.77 69.22 36.32
C SER A 874 -21.26 69.12 35.97
N ALA A 875 -20.71 70.30 35.61
CA ALA A 875 -19.33 70.64 35.23
C ALA A 875 -18.90 70.23 33.79
N THR A 876 -18.54 71.11 32.84
CA THR A 876 -17.42 72.10 32.74
C THR A 876 -16.02 71.45 32.89
N THR A 877 -14.97 71.73 32.09
CA THR A 877 -14.69 72.87 31.16
C THR A 877 -13.63 72.46 30.10
N ALA A 878 -13.62 73.12 28.93
CA ALA A 878 -12.41 73.47 28.12
C ALA A 878 -11.46 72.34 27.59
N SER A 879 -10.45 72.62 26.74
CA SER A 879 -10.42 73.40 25.48
C SER A 879 -9.06 73.23 24.77
N THR A 880 -9.04 73.00 23.45
CA THR A 880 -7.86 73.28 22.54
C THR A 880 -6.56 72.48 22.83
N THR A 881 -5.54 72.29 21.97
CA THR A 881 -5.29 72.60 20.53
C THR A 881 -4.40 71.50 19.89
N THR A 882 -4.10 71.62 18.59
CA THR A 882 -2.92 71.11 17.80
C THR A 882 -1.75 70.42 18.55
N THR A 883 -1.05 69.39 18.06
CA THR A 883 -0.99 68.66 16.75
C THR A 883 -0.35 67.24 16.99
N THR A 884 0.19 66.40 16.09
CA THR A 884 0.72 66.49 14.68
C THR A 884 0.69 65.09 13.99
N THR A 885 1.09 65.03 12.71
CA THR A 885 1.68 63.91 11.90
C THR A 885 1.74 62.45 12.45
N ALA A 886 1.52 61.38 11.65
CA ALA A 886 1.34 61.29 10.18
C ALA A 886 0.69 59.95 9.71
N ASN A 887 0.40 59.89 8.40
CA ASN A 887 0.22 58.71 7.54
C ASN A 887 -0.96 57.73 7.80
N GLY A 888 -1.96 57.81 6.92
CA GLY A 888 -3.09 56.86 6.85
C GLY A 888 -3.97 57.08 5.62
N THR A 889 -3.60 56.48 4.47
CA THR A 889 -4.24 56.71 3.18
C THR A 889 -5.68 56.18 3.12
N THR A 890 -6.70 57.00 2.79
CA THR A 890 -7.94 56.48 2.16
C THR A 890 -8.87 57.52 1.50
N SER A 891 -9.34 57.18 0.31
CA SER A 891 -10.72 57.36 -0.21
C SER A 891 -11.38 58.76 -0.25
N ARG A 892 -11.53 59.31 -1.46
CA ARG A 892 -12.68 60.11 -1.97
C ARG A 892 -12.53 60.23 -3.51
N ASN A 893 -13.56 60.26 -4.36
CA ASN A 893 -14.99 59.99 -4.12
C ASN A 893 -15.71 59.56 -5.44
N LYS A 894 -16.99 59.19 -5.35
CA LYS A 894 -17.91 58.80 -6.45
C LYS A 894 -18.04 59.85 -7.58
N LYS A 895 -18.18 59.39 -8.83
CA LYS A 895 -19.20 59.76 -9.88
C LYS A 895 -18.73 59.24 -11.27
N LYS A 896 -19.52 59.12 -12.36
CA LYS A 896 -20.98 58.89 -12.67
C LYS A 896 -21.13 59.01 -14.22
N LYS A 897 -22.07 58.29 -14.88
CA LYS A 897 -22.43 58.40 -16.34
C LYS A 897 -21.31 57.94 -17.34
N LYS A 898 -21.53 57.70 -18.66
CA LYS A 898 -22.75 57.52 -19.51
C LYS A 898 -22.45 56.63 -20.74
N ARG A 899 -23.51 56.25 -21.50
CA ARG A 899 -23.47 55.63 -22.85
C ARG A 899 -22.93 56.58 -23.94
N LYS A 900 -22.16 56.04 -24.89
CA LYS A 900 -22.12 56.25 -26.37
C LYS A 900 -21.21 55.13 -26.95
N SER A 901 -21.35 54.47 -28.11
CA SER A 901 -22.07 54.61 -29.41
C SER A 901 -21.43 55.56 -30.45
N GLY A 902 -20.99 54.98 -31.58
CA GLY A 902 -20.11 55.52 -32.63
C GLY A 902 -19.02 54.47 -32.94
N THR A 903 -19.04 53.60 -33.96
CA THR A 903 -19.28 53.70 -35.42
C THR A 903 -18.05 54.23 -36.20
N SER A 904 -17.52 53.40 -37.13
CA SER A 904 -16.66 53.72 -38.33
C SER A 904 -15.37 54.58 -38.15
N SER A 905 -14.28 54.42 -38.91
CA SER A 905 -13.83 53.44 -39.94
C SER A 905 -12.38 53.77 -40.36
N THR A 906 -11.64 52.83 -40.99
CA THR A 906 -10.42 53.03 -41.86
C THR A 906 -9.20 53.77 -41.27
N SER A 907 -7.92 53.49 -41.58
CA SER A 907 -7.18 52.43 -42.32
C SER A 907 -5.69 52.51 -41.84
N SER A 908 -4.58 52.11 -42.48
CA SER A 908 -4.16 51.51 -43.77
C SER A 908 -2.65 51.18 -43.71
N ALA A 909 -2.15 50.21 -44.50
CA ALA A 909 -0.72 49.92 -44.79
C ALA A 909 0.17 49.40 -43.62
N SER A 910 1.22 48.59 -43.81
CA SER A 910 1.66 47.75 -44.95
C SER A 910 2.75 46.74 -44.54
N SER A 911 2.62 45.47 -44.97
CA SER A 911 3.56 44.60 -45.76
C SER A 911 5.10 44.76 -45.72
N PRO A 912 5.92 43.75 -46.17
CA PRO A 912 5.61 42.34 -46.55
C PRO A 912 6.70 41.28 -46.15
N LEU A 913 6.57 40.03 -46.68
CA LEU A 913 7.58 38.95 -46.82
C LEU A 913 7.96 38.22 -45.50
N ILE A 914 8.17 36.89 -45.42
CA ILE A 914 8.16 35.75 -46.39
C ILE A 914 8.01 34.43 -45.55
N GLU A 915 7.57 33.23 -46.00
CA GLU A 915 7.14 32.63 -47.29
C GLU A 915 6.12 31.48 -47.00
N GLU A 916 5.80 30.60 -47.96
CA GLU A 916 5.12 29.30 -47.77
C GLU A 916 6.09 28.11 -48.01
N VAL A 917 5.72 26.83 -47.91
CA VAL A 917 5.06 26.04 -48.99
C VAL A 917 4.46 24.72 -48.44
N SER A 918 3.40 24.27 -49.15
CA SER A 918 2.56 23.06 -49.08
C SER A 918 3.28 21.68 -48.98
N THR A 919 2.65 20.51 -48.81
CA THR A 919 1.41 19.89 -49.37
C THR A 919 0.72 18.93 -48.37
N SER A 920 -0.62 18.81 -48.25
CA SER A 920 -1.58 18.08 -49.12
C SER A 920 -1.10 16.69 -49.58
N SER A 921 -1.92 15.63 -49.65
CA SER A 921 -3.38 15.53 -49.83
C SER A 921 -4.21 15.24 -48.58
#